data_AF-A0A9N8DDY6-F1
#
_entry.id   AF-A0A9N8DDY6-F1
#
_cell.length_a   1.000
_cell.length_b   1.000
_cell.length_c   1.000
_cell.angle_alpha   90.00
_cell.angle_beta   90.00
_cell.angle_gamma   90.00
#
_symmetry.space_group_name_H-M   'P 1'
#
loop_
_entity.id
_entity.type
_entity.pdbx_description
1 polymer ?
#
loop_
_entity_poly.entity_id
_entity_poly.type
_entity_poly.pdbx_seq_one_letter_code
_entity_poly.pdbx_strand_id
1 'polypeptide(L)'
;MTDQGGQAPVPEHGFEVPVEKTLDTPPPDKTLDTPPADDHNDPVKDEEQGNQDEGDEEEEENETEALLPKGYALTELDKDIYSLIFTGDLKGPGFWFGISVAFFQGMLCWLVLYDLIDWDPDSTNPMRIPAGNDLVVMVAQALLLVFMSQDSMDMNEALVFLTDGYYPEVLQVCPTAQFWKWALSGITHLIVGLLLALDVFVLLMQETTVFGLGVDFVAMNKFFAVIDNKAFAIGGRGVCSVQLQQEIKNVSNVKVRTSTEYTWRKRIRDVVIVAAIMTGYGVLTYQMQHGFFLCKELFVQFGDVFNPGIVEISGPFDMLPLQYKRDGRAVYQERSTGQFMLAYCEKDKRWTMTPYLSGIFEPCGSSEVEVLARSGEDTGYDILKTVDTWVVTSVRHGMGFNPFVHFSMQCNECAKKCTKGAGVCNERNQCICKEGYYGVNCEFEQPCTEMTLSFATERFPAFLSEYPVPYDFAMITYNNTNVTAERPGTLQVEHRPVYFGVGPNANWIMAFLGRRWVIYGVSSDTGPSEVASRLAAANFSAVNTLFAPIYVSSPVDVGTPSDGPTPADVQWYKATRKSNRNPIETDTSAELLVDGVPRSYVTSWWVDENQPLDSRFVCAICNSEANPCKNFGTCNDATGICTCRKEVGALCEYEMKCTDLVGTDLGSFYGCPGNATCAPSGVCSGCPEGTTGNTCQANEEDL
;
A
#
# COMPACT_ATOMS: atom_id res chain seq x y z
N MET A 1 -15.71 31.20 23.45
CA MET A 1 -15.75 31.58 22.03
C MET A 1 -15.74 30.29 21.26
N THR A 2 -16.93 29.90 20.84
CA THR A 2 -17.28 28.59 20.28
C THR A 2 -17.44 28.73 18.77
N ASP A 3 -16.70 27.95 18.01
CA ASP A 3 -17.00 27.66 16.60
C ASP A 3 -17.20 26.14 16.50
N GLN A 4 -18.47 25.74 16.33
CA GLN A 4 -18.87 24.39 15.93
C GLN A 4 -19.29 24.45 14.47
N GLY A 5 -18.46 23.91 13.59
CA GLY A 5 -18.82 23.62 12.20
C GLY A 5 -19.40 22.21 12.12
N GLY A 6 -20.72 22.09 12.30
CA GLY A 6 -21.45 20.84 12.01
C GLY A 6 -21.73 20.72 10.52
N GLN A 7 -21.08 19.77 9.85
CA GLN A 7 -21.51 19.29 8.53
C GLN A 7 -22.56 18.20 8.71
N ALA A 8 -23.74 18.42 8.11
CA ALA A 8 -24.81 17.45 8.03
C ALA A 8 -24.48 16.34 7.00
N PRO A 9 -24.95 15.09 7.22
CA PRO A 9 -24.74 14.01 6.26
C PRO A 9 -25.62 14.21 5.02
N VAL A 10 -24.99 14.10 3.85
CA VAL A 10 -25.66 14.05 2.54
C VAL A 10 -26.27 12.65 2.36
N PRO A 11 -27.54 12.52 1.96
CA PRO A 11 -28.13 11.22 1.68
C PRO A 11 -27.61 10.67 0.34
N GLU A 12 -27.01 9.49 0.37
CA GLU A 12 -26.70 8.71 -0.82
C GLU A 12 -27.99 8.23 -1.48
N HIS A 13 -28.36 8.87 -2.59
CA HIS A 13 -29.31 8.30 -3.54
C HIS A 13 -28.56 7.32 -4.44
N GLY A 14 -28.81 6.03 -4.22
CA GLY A 14 -28.38 4.95 -5.11
C GLY A 14 -28.96 5.13 -6.51
N PHE A 15 -28.09 5.40 -7.48
CA PHE A 15 -28.39 5.28 -8.90
C PHE A 15 -28.19 3.81 -9.32
N GLU A 16 -29.28 3.07 -9.47
CA GLU A 16 -29.28 1.79 -10.18
C GLU A 16 -28.99 2.05 -11.66
N VAL A 17 -27.83 1.61 -12.14
CA VAL A 17 -27.52 1.53 -13.56
C VAL A 17 -28.15 0.24 -14.10
N PRO A 18 -29.02 0.29 -15.13
CA PRO A 18 -29.61 -0.92 -15.68
C PRO A 18 -28.56 -1.71 -16.47
N VAL A 19 -28.47 -3.00 -16.13
CA VAL A 19 -27.69 -4.03 -16.82
C VAL A 19 -28.04 -4.05 -18.31
N GLU A 20 -27.08 -3.64 -19.13
CA GLU A 20 -27.15 -3.73 -20.58
C GLU A 20 -27.08 -5.20 -21.00
N LYS A 21 -28.16 -5.68 -21.64
CA LYS A 21 -28.25 -7.03 -22.19
C LYS A 21 -27.19 -7.20 -23.27
N THR A 22 -26.27 -8.13 -23.04
CA THR A 22 -25.37 -8.68 -24.05
C THR A 22 -26.16 -9.26 -25.21
N LEU A 23 -25.95 -8.67 -26.40
CA LEU A 23 -26.50 -9.13 -27.67
C LEU A 23 -25.61 -10.27 -28.19
N ASP A 24 -26.21 -11.43 -28.42
CA ASP A 24 -25.57 -12.61 -29.02
C ASP A 24 -24.95 -12.29 -30.39
N THR A 25 -23.65 -12.51 -30.53
CA THR A 25 -22.95 -12.52 -31.82
C THR A 25 -22.99 -13.93 -32.43
N PRO A 26 -23.40 -14.09 -33.70
CA PRO A 26 -23.34 -15.37 -34.41
C PRO A 26 -21.93 -15.65 -34.98
N PRO A 27 -21.62 -16.91 -35.34
CA PRO A 27 -20.26 -17.34 -35.69
C PRO A 27 -19.85 -16.90 -37.11
N PRO A 28 -18.55 -16.87 -37.42
CA PRO A 28 -18.06 -16.44 -38.73
C PRO A 28 -18.23 -17.58 -39.74
N ASP A 29 -18.98 -17.32 -40.80
CA ASP A 29 -18.98 -18.18 -41.98
C ASP A 29 -18.20 -17.53 -43.13
N LYS A 30 -17.60 -18.43 -43.91
CA LYS A 30 -16.59 -18.24 -44.93
C LYS A 30 -17.13 -17.60 -46.21
N THR A 31 -16.16 -17.23 -47.05
CA THR A 31 -16.19 -17.11 -48.52
C THR A 31 -16.88 -15.87 -49.11
N LEU A 32 -16.14 -15.06 -49.88
CA LEU A 32 -16.11 -15.08 -51.35
C LEU A 32 -15.28 -13.89 -51.90
N ASP A 33 -14.44 -14.22 -52.88
CA ASP A 33 -14.18 -13.49 -54.13
C ASP A 33 -13.61 -12.05 -54.14
N THR A 34 -12.33 -11.97 -54.53
CA THR A 34 -11.81 -10.96 -55.48
C THR A 34 -12.57 -11.03 -56.80
N PRO A 35 -12.93 -9.89 -57.44
CA PRO A 35 -12.10 -9.34 -58.55
C PRO A 35 -12.35 -7.81 -58.80
N PRO A 36 -12.04 -7.23 -59.98
CA PRO A 36 -10.73 -7.00 -60.59
C PRO A 36 -10.46 -5.49 -60.82
N ALA A 37 -9.32 -5.21 -61.45
CA ALA A 37 -8.89 -3.93 -61.98
C ALA A 37 -9.88 -3.26 -62.95
N ASP A 38 -9.95 -1.93 -62.90
CA ASP A 38 -10.30 -0.97 -63.97
C ASP A 38 -9.71 0.38 -63.49
N ASP A 39 -8.65 0.94 -64.08
CA ASP A 39 -8.56 1.59 -65.39
C ASP A 39 -9.59 2.71 -65.57
N HIS A 40 -9.22 3.93 -65.16
CA HIS A 40 -9.79 5.16 -65.69
C HIS A 40 -8.74 6.28 -65.75
N ASN A 41 -8.20 6.44 -66.96
CA ASN A 41 -7.75 7.73 -67.49
C ASN A 41 -8.89 8.75 -67.43
N ASP A 42 -8.58 9.99 -67.06
CA ASP A 42 -8.73 11.16 -67.95
C ASP A 42 -8.27 12.48 -67.29
N PRO A 43 -8.04 13.57 -68.06
CA PRO A 43 -6.79 14.34 -67.97
C PRO A 43 -7.01 15.85 -67.72
N VAL A 44 -5.94 16.62 -67.90
CA VAL A 44 -5.92 18.03 -68.40
C VAL A 44 -5.79 19.17 -67.36
N LYS A 45 -4.56 19.74 -67.35
CA LYS A 45 -4.15 21.17 -67.27
C LYS A 45 -4.34 21.93 -65.93
N ASP A 46 -3.52 22.90 -65.54
CA ASP A 46 -2.64 23.88 -66.23
C ASP A 46 -1.29 23.96 -65.47
N GLU A 47 -0.12 23.92 -66.11
CA GLU A 47 0.65 25.07 -66.64
C GLU A 47 0.76 26.29 -65.70
N GLU A 48 1.79 26.27 -64.83
CA GLU A 48 2.51 27.48 -64.41
C GLU A 48 4.01 27.14 -64.24
N GLN A 49 4.72 27.08 -65.38
CA GLN A 49 6.18 27.12 -65.41
C GLN A 49 6.61 28.59 -65.26
N GLY A 50 6.86 29.00 -64.02
CA GLY A 50 7.69 30.15 -63.71
C GLY A 50 9.16 29.78 -63.90
N ASN A 51 9.70 30.03 -65.09
CA ASN A 51 11.13 30.05 -65.34
C ASN A 51 11.70 31.29 -64.63
N GLN A 52 12.43 31.08 -63.54
CA GLN A 52 13.21 32.11 -62.87
C GLN A 52 14.70 31.76 -63.04
N ASP A 53 15.43 32.71 -63.62
CA ASP A 53 16.89 32.71 -63.75
C ASP A 53 17.54 32.58 -62.35
N GLU A 54 17.97 31.37 -61.98
CA GLU A 54 18.91 31.11 -60.85
C GLU A 54 20.31 30.85 -61.43
N GLY A 55 20.82 31.80 -62.23
CA GLY A 55 22.09 31.63 -62.96
C GLY A 55 23.34 32.23 -62.30
N ASP A 56 23.20 33.17 -61.37
CA ASP A 56 24.32 34.06 -61.01
C ASP A 56 24.62 34.17 -59.49
N GLU A 57 23.89 33.50 -58.59
CA GLU A 57 24.15 33.56 -57.13
C GLU A 57 25.10 32.46 -56.60
N GLU A 58 25.36 31.38 -57.36
CA GLU A 58 26.28 30.32 -56.93
C GLU A 58 27.78 30.68 -57.06
N GLU A 59 28.14 31.73 -57.82
CA GLU A 59 29.55 32.16 -57.96
C GLU A 59 30.05 33.01 -56.79
N GLU A 60 29.22 33.82 -56.12
CA GLU A 60 29.65 34.66 -54.98
C GLU A 60 29.79 33.86 -53.66
N GLU A 61 29.00 32.79 -53.45
CA GLU A 61 29.18 31.96 -52.25
C GLU A 61 30.51 31.18 -52.27
N ASN A 62 31.00 30.80 -53.45
CA ASN A 62 32.27 30.09 -53.60
C ASN A 62 33.51 30.94 -53.29
N GLU A 63 33.49 32.26 -53.55
CA GLU A 63 34.62 33.14 -53.21
C GLU A 63 34.74 33.36 -51.69
N THR A 64 33.61 33.39 -50.98
CA THR A 64 33.61 33.64 -49.54
C THR A 64 34.08 32.41 -48.74
N GLU A 65 33.77 31.20 -49.21
CA GLU A 65 34.31 29.96 -48.62
C GLU A 65 35.82 29.82 -48.81
N ALA A 66 36.38 30.32 -49.92
CA ALA A 66 37.81 30.21 -50.21
C ALA A 66 38.72 30.97 -49.23
N LEU A 67 38.18 31.93 -48.47
CA LEU A 67 38.93 32.72 -47.48
C LEU A 67 38.90 32.13 -46.06
N LEU A 68 38.07 31.12 -45.79
CA LEU A 68 38.02 30.48 -44.49
C LEU A 68 39.26 29.59 -44.27
N PRO A 69 39.95 29.70 -43.12
CA PRO A 69 41.04 28.79 -42.79
C PRO A 69 40.56 27.33 -42.84
N LYS A 70 41.36 26.45 -43.46
CA LYS A 70 41.07 25.01 -43.53
C LYS A 70 40.67 24.48 -42.15
N GLY A 71 39.51 23.82 -42.06
CA GLY A 71 38.99 23.25 -40.81
C GLY A 71 37.80 23.98 -40.18
N TYR A 72 37.19 24.94 -40.90
CA TYR A 72 36.03 25.68 -40.41
C TYR A 72 34.96 25.81 -41.50
N ALA A 73 33.71 25.74 -41.09
CA ALA A 73 32.54 25.99 -41.92
C ALA A 73 31.73 27.15 -41.33
N LEU A 74 31.04 27.91 -42.19
CA LEU A 74 30.01 28.85 -41.75
C LEU A 74 28.72 28.06 -41.56
N THR A 75 28.21 27.99 -40.33
CA THR A 75 26.93 27.35 -40.00
C THR A 75 25.96 28.43 -39.56
N GLU A 76 24.70 28.35 -40.00
CA GLU A 76 23.65 29.22 -39.45
C GLU A 76 23.54 28.99 -37.94
N LEU A 77 23.36 30.07 -37.17
CA LEU A 77 23.06 29.96 -35.75
C LEU A 77 21.72 29.23 -35.56
N ASP A 78 21.66 28.33 -34.58
CA ASP A 78 20.47 27.53 -34.32
C ASP A 78 19.24 28.42 -34.06
N LYS A 79 18.10 28.02 -34.60
CA LYS A 79 16.85 28.81 -34.56
C LYS A 79 16.07 28.51 -33.28
N ASP A 80 16.71 28.73 -32.14
CA ASP A 80 16.22 28.45 -30.79
C ASP A 80 16.15 29.70 -29.90
N ILE A 81 15.48 29.58 -28.74
CA ILE A 81 15.42 30.68 -27.77
C ILE A 81 16.77 31.02 -27.15
N TYR A 82 17.72 30.08 -27.12
CA TYR A 82 19.03 30.26 -26.48
C TYR A 82 19.92 31.18 -27.32
N SER A 83 19.85 31.06 -28.64
CA SER A 83 20.48 31.97 -29.60
C SER A 83 19.90 33.38 -29.51
N LEU A 84 18.62 33.49 -29.17
CA LEU A 84 17.98 34.78 -28.89
C LEU A 84 18.48 35.42 -27.58
N ILE A 85 18.70 34.63 -26.52
CA ILE A 85 19.32 35.10 -25.27
C ILE A 85 20.74 35.61 -25.54
N PHE A 86 21.48 34.91 -26.40
CA PHE A 86 22.85 35.27 -26.74
C PHE A 86 22.95 36.58 -27.54
N THR A 87 22.15 36.72 -28.59
CA THR A 87 22.26 37.82 -29.56
C THR A 87 21.39 39.04 -29.23
N GLY A 88 20.27 38.86 -28.52
CA GLY A 88 19.30 39.91 -28.22
C GLY A 88 19.86 41.06 -27.38
N ASP A 89 19.31 42.27 -27.53
CA ASP A 89 19.68 43.39 -26.66
C ASP A 89 19.20 43.14 -25.22
N LEU A 90 20.01 43.53 -24.22
CA LEU A 90 19.71 43.40 -22.79
C LEU A 90 18.36 44.03 -22.40
N LYS A 91 18.02 45.14 -23.07
CA LYS A 91 16.75 45.86 -22.89
C LYS A 91 15.72 45.48 -23.96
N GLY A 92 16.12 44.68 -24.94
CA GLY A 92 15.27 44.23 -26.04
C GLY A 92 14.28 43.17 -25.57
N PRO A 93 13.11 43.09 -26.22
CA PRO A 93 12.10 42.09 -25.89
C PRO A 93 12.58 40.66 -26.17
N GLY A 94 13.52 40.41 -27.08
CA GLY A 94 13.99 39.05 -27.38
C GLY A 94 14.80 38.41 -26.26
N PHE A 95 15.69 39.16 -25.61
CA PHE A 95 16.45 38.65 -24.46
C PHE A 95 15.51 38.16 -23.35
N TRP A 96 14.55 39.00 -22.95
CA TRP A 96 13.59 38.65 -21.89
C TRP A 96 12.59 37.59 -22.31
N PHE A 97 12.20 37.55 -23.59
CA PHE A 97 11.36 36.49 -24.13
C PHE A 97 12.07 35.14 -24.03
N GLY A 98 13.31 35.04 -24.50
CA GLY A 98 14.10 33.81 -24.42
C GLY A 98 14.31 33.32 -22.98
N ILE A 99 14.67 34.22 -22.06
CA ILE A 99 14.80 33.89 -20.63
C ILE A 99 13.47 33.40 -20.05
N SER A 100 12.35 34.02 -20.41
CA SER A 100 11.03 33.64 -19.89
C SER A 100 10.61 32.25 -20.39
N VAL A 101 10.88 31.93 -21.66
CA VAL A 101 10.58 30.60 -22.23
C VAL A 101 11.49 29.54 -21.60
N ALA A 102 12.78 29.79 -21.47
CA ALA A 102 13.72 28.87 -20.83
C ALA A 102 13.36 28.62 -19.35
N PHE A 103 12.97 29.67 -18.62
CA PHE A 103 12.46 29.54 -17.25
C PHE A 103 11.16 28.73 -17.20
N PHE A 104 10.23 28.96 -18.12
CA PHE A 104 8.99 28.20 -18.21
C PHE A 104 9.26 26.71 -18.49
N GLN A 105 10.15 26.39 -19.43
CA GLN A 105 10.57 25.01 -19.70
C GLN A 105 11.22 24.37 -18.47
N GLY A 106 12.18 25.05 -17.84
CA GLY A 106 12.82 24.56 -16.62
C GLY A 106 11.84 24.34 -15.46
N MET A 107 10.84 25.22 -15.31
CA MET A 107 9.77 25.06 -14.32
C MET A 107 8.88 23.86 -14.64
N LEU A 108 8.56 23.60 -15.92
CA LEU A 108 7.80 22.42 -16.32
C LEU A 108 8.58 21.13 -16.05
N CYS A 109 9.87 21.05 -16.42
CA CYS A 109 10.72 19.91 -16.08
C CYS A 109 10.75 19.70 -14.56
N TRP A 110 10.97 20.77 -13.79
CA TRP A 110 10.99 20.69 -12.34
C TRP A 110 9.66 20.19 -11.75
N LEU A 111 8.51 20.61 -12.28
CA LEU A 111 7.20 20.12 -11.84
C LEU A 111 7.00 18.65 -12.17
N VAL A 112 7.46 18.19 -13.34
CA VAL A 112 7.46 16.79 -13.71
C VAL A 112 8.35 15.99 -12.75
N LEU A 113 9.60 16.41 -12.52
CA LEU A 113 10.49 15.79 -11.55
C LEU A 113 9.87 15.72 -10.15
N TYR A 114 9.21 16.81 -9.74
CA TYR A 114 8.57 16.91 -8.44
C TYR A 114 7.43 15.91 -8.29
N ASP A 115 6.65 15.65 -9.34
CA ASP A 115 5.56 14.67 -9.34
C ASP A 115 6.07 13.22 -9.41
N LEU A 116 7.18 13.00 -10.14
CA LEU A 116 7.82 11.68 -10.27
C LEU A 116 8.47 11.21 -8.98
N ILE A 117 9.01 12.13 -8.17
CA ILE A 117 9.68 11.82 -6.91
C ILE A 117 8.68 11.95 -5.74
N ASP A 118 8.51 10.87 -4.98
CA ASP A 118 7.90 10.91 -3.66
C ASP A 118 8.87 11.57 -2.66
N TRP A 119 8.64 12.87 -2.40
CA TRP A 119 9.45 13.70 -1.50
C TRP A 119 9.21 13.41 -0.01
N ASP A 120 8.40 12.40 0.31
CA ASP A 120 8.23 11.94 1.67
C ASP A 120 9.59 11.45 2.23
N PRO A 121 10.16 12.08 3.27
CA PRO A 121 11.48 11.72 3.82
C PRO A 121 11.55 10.28 4.32
N ASP A 122 10.39 9.68 4.58
CA ASP A 122 10.20 8.34 5.09
C ASP A 122 10.00 7.29 3.96
N SER A 123 9.99 7.71 2.68
CA SER A 123 9.88 6.79 1.55
C SER A 123 11.18 6.00 1.36
N THR A 124 11.11 4.67 1.45
CA THR A 124 12.23 3.76 1.12
C THR A 124 12.52 3.73 -0.38
N ASN A 125 11.58 4.20 -1.20
CA ASN A 125 11.67 4.24 -2.64
C ASN A 125 11.11 5.57 -3.19
N PRO A 126 11.83 6.70 -2.99
CA PRO A 126 11.34 8.01 -3.38
C PRO A 126 11.13 8.12 -4.89
N MET A 127 11.93 7.43 -5.70
CA MET A 127 11.78 7.45 -7.17
C MET A 127 10.70 6.49 -7.69
N ARG A 128 9.94 5.81 -6.82
CA ARG A 128 8.91 4.82 -7.21
C ARG A 128 9.40 3.77 -8.20
N ILE A 129 10.69 3.41 -8.14
CA ILE A 129 11.31 2.44 -9.05
C ILE A 129 10.74 1.06 -8.70
N PRO A 130 10.23 0.29 -9.67
CA PRO A 130 9.72 -1.04 -9.40
C PRO A 130 10.81 -1.92 -8.76
N ALA A 131 10.41 -2.84 -7.90
CA ALA A 131 11.30 -3.80 -7.27
C ALA A 131 12.15 -4.63 -8.24
N GLY A 132 11.69 -4.79 -9.47
CA GLY A 132 12.36 -5.50 -10.54
C GLY A 132 11.53 -5.43 -11.81
N ASN A 133 12.20 -5.62 -12.94
CA ASN A 133 11.60 -5.59 -14.27
C ASN A 133 12.01 -6.84 -15.05
N ASP A 134 11.17 -7.25 -15.98
CA ASP A 134 11.52 -8.32 -16.92
C ASP A 134 12.77 -7.95 -17.72
N LEU A 135 13.58 -8.96 -18.08
CA LEU A 135 14.82 -8.75 -18.84
C LEU A 135 14.61 -7.95 -20.12
N VAL A 136 13.48 -8.18 -20.81
CA VAL A 136 13.13 -7.45 -22.04
C VAL A 136 12.94 -5.96 -21.77
N VAL A 137 12.28 -5.62 -20.66
CA VAL A 137 12.06 -4.23 -20.23
C VAL A 137 13.37 -3.58 -19.84
N MET A 138 14.24 -4.28 -19.09
CA MET A 138 15.57 -3.79 -18.73
C MET A 138 16.43 -3.50 -19.97
N VAL A 139 16.44 -4.40 -20.96
CA VAL A 139 17.16 -4.17 -22.22
C VAL A 139 16.58 -2.99 -22.99
N ALA A 140 15.26 -2.86 -23.04
CA ALA A 140 14.60 -1.71 -23.68
C ALA A 140 14.95 -0.38 -22.98
N GLN A 141 14.94 -0.34 -21.64
CA GLN A 141 15.38 0.81 -20.84
C GLN A 141 16.82 1.18 -21.20
N ALA A 142 17.75 0.22 -21.19
CA ALA A 142 19.15 0.46 -21.53
C ALA A 142 19.32 1.03 -22.93
N LEU A 143 18.61 0.49 -23.93
CA LEU A 143 18.66 1.00 -25.31
C LEU A 143 18.07 2.41 -25.40
N LEU A 144 16.95 2.68 -24.75
CA LEU A 144 16.33 4.02 -24.74
C LEU A 144 17.21 5.04 -24.03
N LEU A 145 17.95 4.67 -22.98
CA LEU A 145 18.92 5.55 -22.34
C LEU A 145 20.11 5.88 -23.25
N VAL A 146 20.56 4.92 -24.08
CA VAL A 146 21.55 5.19 -25.11
C VAL A 146 20.98 6.14 -26.17
N PHE A 147 19.74 5.92 -26.64
CA PHE A 147 19.09 6.84 -27.57
C PHE A 147 18.90 8.22 -26.97
N MET A 148 18.45 8.32 -25.71
CA MET A 148 18.31 9.56 -24.96
C MET A 148 19.63 10.33 -24.95
N SER A 149 20.77 9.67 -24.72
CA SER A 149 22.06 10.35 -24.72
C SER A 149 22.47 10.94 -26.08
N GLN A 150 21.91 10.41 -27.19
CA GLN A 150 22.17 10.91 -28.54
C GLN A 150 21.15 11.99 -28.93
N ASP A 151 19.89 11.77 -28.55
CA ASP A 151 18.72 12.57 -28.93
C ASP A 151 18.36 13.66 -27.92
N SER A 152 19.07 13.74 -26.78
CA SER A 152 18.98 14.87 -25.83
C SER A 152 19.59 16.11 -26.48
N MET A 153 18.87 16.66 -27.46
CA MET A 153 19.28 17.78 -28.30
C MET A 153 19.79 18.92 -27.44
N ASP A 154 19.01 19.35 -26.45
CA ASP A 154 19.34 20.49 -25.61
C ASP A 154 20.64 20.34 -24.82
N MET A 155 20.85 19.20 -24.14
CA MET A 155 22.07 18.99 -23.36
C MET A 155 23.30 18.90 -24.26
N ASN A 156 23.20 18.16 -25.37
CA ASN A 156 24.34 17.96 -26.27
C ASN A 156 24.70 19.23 -27.03
N GLU A 157 23.70 20.00 -27.48
CA GLU A 157 23.86 21.29 -28.14
C GLU A 157 24.46 22.31 -27.18
N ALA A 158 23.93 22.43 -25.95
CA ALA A 158 24.50 23.30 -24.92
C ALA A 158 25.98 22.96 -24.62
N LEU A 159 26.31 21.66 -24.53
CA LEU A 159 27.69 21.24 -24.34
C LEU A 159 28.56 21.55 -25.55
N VAL A 160 28.08 21.35 -26.79
CA VAL A 160 28.82 21.76 -28.00
C VAL A 160 29.09 23.26 -27.90
N PHE A 161 28.03 24.06 -27.72
CA PHE A 161 28.07 25.51 -27.64
C PHE A 161 29.04 26.05 -26.58
N LEU A 162 29.07 25.43 -25.39
CA LEU A 162 30.00 25.79 -24.33
C LEU A 162 31.44 25.33 -24.62
N THR A 163 31.63 24.16 -25.23
CA THR A 163 32.97 23.63 -25.56
C THR A 163 33.63 24.31 -26.74
N ASP A 164 32.81 24.82 -27.66
CA ASP A 164 33.22 25.57 -28.85
C ASP A 164 33.76 26.96 -28.48
N GLY A 165 33.34 27.47 -27.31
CA GLY A 165 33.84 28.71 -26.73
C GLY A 165 33.19 29.95 -27.31
N TYR A 166 33.56 31.10 -26.76
CA TYR A 166 33.06 32.39 -27.23
C TYR A 166 33.87 32.92 -28.41
N TYR A 167 33.18 33.23 -29.52
CA TYR A 167 33.77 33.81 -30.72
C TYR A 167 33.68 35.35 -30.69
N PRO A 168 34.78 36.07 -30.48
CA PRO A 168 34.74 37.55 -30.45
C PRO A 168 34.35 38.16 -31.80
N GLU A 169 34.49 37.43 -32.91
CA GLU A 169 34.09 37.85 -34.25
C GLU A 169 32.58 38.09 -34.36
N VAL A 170 31.77 37.40 -33.54
CA VAL A 170 30.32 37.62 -33.49
C VAL A 170 29.99 39.07 -33.13
N LEU A 171 30.86 39.78 -32.40
CA LEU A 171 30.66 41.20 -32.07
C LEU A 171 30.65 42.11 -33.29
N GLN A 172 31.22 41.68 -34.43
CA GLN A 172 31.19 42.43 -35.68
C GLN A 172 29.79 42.39 -36.33
N VAL A 173 29.09 41.26 -36.19
CA VAL A 173 27.73 41.06 -36.73
C VAL A 173 26.66 41.48 -35.71
N CYS A 174 26.88 41.18 -34.43
CA CYS A 174 25.98 41.45 -33.32
C CYS A 174 26.74 42.08 -32.15
N PRO A 175 26.84 43.43 -32.09
CA PRO A 175 27.58 44.14 -31.02
C PRO A 175 27.04 43.87 -29.61
N THR A 176 25.80 43.40 -29.50
CA THR A 176 25.09 43.08 -28.26
C THR A 176 25.46 41.72 -27.67
N ALA A 177 26.12 40.85 -28.45
CA ALA A 177 26.44 39.46 -28.10
C ALA A 177 27.69 39.37 -27.21
N GLN A 178 27.59 39.84 -25.96
CA GLN A 178 28.69 39.86 -25.00
C GLN A 178 29.01 38.47 -24.43
N PHE A 179 30.26 38.25 -23.99
CA PHE A 179 30.72 36.99 -23.39
C PHE A 179 29.81 36.44 -22.27
N TRP A 180 29.33 37.29 -21.37
CA TRP A 180 28.49 36.83 -20.27
C TRP A 180 27.10 36.35 -20.74
N LYS A 181 26.57 36.88 -21.85
CA LYS A 181 25.31 36.40 -22.45
C LYS A 181 25.50 35.05 -23.12
N TRP A 182 26.64 34.84 -23.79
CA TRP A 182 27.04 33.53 -24.30
C TRP A 182 27.07 32.52 -23.15
N ALA A 183 27.77 32.84 -22.07
CA ALA A 183 27.84 31.96 -20.91
C ALA A 183 26.45 31.71 -20.27
N LEU A 184 25.64 32.75 -20.11
CA LEU A 184 24.28 32.62 -19.56
C LEU A 184 23.39 31.73 -20.42
N SER A 185 23.40 31.94 -21.74
CA SER A 185 22.63 31.15 -22.70
C SER A 185 23.04 29.67 -22.62
N GLY A 186 24.33 29.37 -22.75
CA GLY A 186 24.84 28.00 -22.71
C GLY A 186 24.61 27.30 -21.37
N ILE A 187 24.77 28.00 -20.24
CA ILE A 187 24.50 27.43 -18.91
C ILE A 187 23.00 27.17 -18.72
N THR A 188 22.14 28.09 -19.16
CA THR A 188 20.68 27.92 -19.03
C THR A 188 20.20 26.75 -19.90
N HIS A 189 20.70 26.66 -21.13
CA HIS A 189 20.43 25.53 -22.04
C HIS A 189 20.87 24.20 -21.44
N LEU A 190 22.07 24.17 -20.85
CA LEU A 190 22.61 22.98 -20.19
C LEU A 190 21.76 22.57 -18.97
N ILE A 191 21.33 23.51 -18.13
CA ILE A 191 20.50 23.22 -16.96
C ILE A 191 19.16 22.62 -17.38
N VAL A 192 18.47 23.21 -18.36
CA VAL A 192 17.19 22.69 -18.86
C VAL A 192 17.37 21.31 -19.49
N GLY A 193 18.40 21.14 -20.32
CA GLY A 193 18.73 19.84 -20.93
C GLY A 193 19.05 18.75 -19.89
N LEU A 194 19.75 19.09 -18.81
CA LEU A 194 20.04 18.16 -17.71
C LEU A 194 18.78 17.80 -16.90
N LEU A 195 17.89 18.76 -16.63
CA LEU A 195 16.62 18.49 -15.96
C LEU A 195 15.73 17.57 -16.80
N LEU A 196 15.61 17.85 -18.10
CA LEU A 196 14.87 17.00 -19.02
C LEU A 196 15.45 15.57 -19.09
N ALA A 197 16.77 15.44 -19.19
CA ALA A 197 17.44 14.14 -19.18
C ALA A 197 17.21 13.37 -17.88
N LEU A 198 17.15 14.08 -16.73
CA LEU A 198 16.84 13.49 -15.44
C LEU A 198 15.37 13.02 -15.36
N ASP A 199 14.42 13.82 -15.84
CA ASP A 199 13.00 13.45 -15.88
C ASP A 199 12.78 12.20 -16.73
N VAL A 200 13.34 12.18 -17.95
CA VAL A 200 13.25 11.02 -18.84
C VAL A 200 13.94 9.82 -18.20
N PHE A 201 15.09 9.99 -17.53
CA PHE A 201 15.74 8.90 -16.82
C PHE A 201 14.84 8.31 -15.73
N VAL A 202 14.24 9.14 -14.87
CA VAL A 202 13.37 8.69 -13.79
C VAL A 202 12.11 8.00 -14.34
N LEU A 203 11.46 8.59 -15.36
CA LEU A 203 10.32 7.98 -16.05
C LEU A 203 10.65 6.60 -16.61
N LEU A 204 11.76 6.50 -17.36
CA LEU A 204 12.19 5.22 -17.92
C LEU A 204 12.46 4.19 -16.83
N MET A 205 12.96 4.59 -15.66
CA MET A 205 13.20 3.69 -14.54
C MET A 205 11.92 3.22 -13.84
N GLN A 206 10.86 4.03 -13.82
CA GLN A 206 9.57 3.70 -13.19
C GLN A 206 8.75 2.71 -14.02
N GLU A 207 8.92 2.74 -15.35
CA GLU A 207 8.13 1.94 -16.26
C GLU A 207 8.39 0.43 -16.15
N THR A 208 7.31 -0.34 -16.25
CA THR A 208 7.31 -1.81 -16.14
C THR A 208 7.00 -2.50 -17.46
N THR A 209 6.68 -1.74 -18.52
CA THR A 209 6.33 -2.28 -19.84
C THR A 209 7.12 -1.62 -20.96
N VAL A 210 7.47 -2.38 -22.00
CA VAL A 210 8.22 -1.86 -23.16
C VAL A 210 7.44 -0.79 -23.92
N PHE A 211 6.12 -0.93 -23.98
CA PHE A 211 5.26 0.03 -24.66
C PHE A 211 5.20 1.36 -23.89
N GLY A 212 5.00 1.31 -22.57
CA GLY A 212 5.04 2.50 -21.71
C GLY A 212 6.35 3.28 -21.87
N LEU A 213 7.49 2.57 -21.80
CA LEU A 213 8.81 3.16 -22.04
C LEU A 213 8.90 3.96 -23.35
N GLY A 214 8.40 3.39 -24.45
CA GLY A 214 8.44 4.05 -25.76
C GLY A 214 7.54 5.27 -25.84
N VAL A 215 6.34 5.19 -25.25
CA VAL A 215 5.37 6.30 -25.22
C VAL A 215 5.91 7.45 -24.37
N ASP A 216 6.40 7.17 -23.16
CA ASP A 216 6.87 8.20 -22.23
C ASP A 216 8.12 8.90 -22.77
N PHE A 217 9.05 8.14 -23.36
CA PHE A 217 10.24 8.68 -24.01
C PHE A 217 9.89 9.67 -25.14
N VAL A 218 9.05 9.23 -26.08
CA VAL A 218 8.65 10.06 -27.23
C VAL A 218 7.80 11.25 -26.78
N ALA A 219 6.90 11.05 -25.83
CA ALA A 219 6.03 12.09 -25.30
C ALA A 219 6.87 13.21 -24.68
N MET A 220 7.81 12.88 -23.78
CA MET A 220 8.65 13.88 -23.13
C MET A 220 9.56 14.62 -24.13
N ASN A 221 10.37 13.91 -24.91
CA ASN A 221 11.30 14.55 -25.84
C ASN A 221 10.57 15.44 -26.86
N LYS A 222 9.47 14.94 -27.44
CA LYS A 222 8.73 15.70 -28.45
C LYS A 222 8.00 16.89 -27.85
N PHE A 223 7.46 16.77 -26.65
CA PHE A 223 6.75 17.87 -26.00
C PHE A 223 7.67 19.07 -25.74
N PHE A 224 8.85 18.84 -25.16
CA PHE A 224 9.80 19.91 -24.85
C PHE A 224 10.43 20.53 -26.10
N ALA A 225 10.81 19.70 -27.09
CA ALA A 225 11.29 20.19 -28.38
C ALA A 225 10.25 21.05 -29.12
N VAL A 226 8.95 20.74 -28.97
CA VAL A 226 7.88 21.54 -29.56
C VAL A 226 7.74 22.90 -28.86
N ILE A 227 7.96 23.01 -27.55
CA ILE A 227 7.83 24.28 -26.82
C ILE A 227 8.83 25.31 -27.35
N ASP A 228 10.12 24.95 -27.45
CA ASP A 228 11.17 25.86 -27.92
C ASP A 228 10.90 26.32 -29.36
N ASN A 229 10.75 25.36 -30.28
CA ASN A 229 10.49 25.62 -31.69
C ASN A 229 9.23 26.46 -31.93
N LYS A 230 8.15 26.20 -31.17
CA LYS A 230 6.91 26.99 -31.29
C LYS A 230 7.08 28.37 -30.68
N ALA A 231 7.79 28.52 -29.57
CA ALA A 231 8.07 29.83 -28.99
C ALA A 231 8.87 30.70 -29.96
N PHE A 232 9.92 30.15 -30.58
CA PHE A 232 10.70 30.84 -31.61
C PHE A 232 9.82 31.21 -32.82
N ALA A 233 9.00 30.27 -33.32
CA ALA A 233 8.10 30.53 -34.44
C ALA A 233 7.02 31.59 -34.13
N ILE A 234 6.46 31.61 -32.91
CA ILE A 234 5.49 32.61 -32.45
C ILE A 234 6.16 33.99 -32.39
N GLY A 235 7.38 34.05 -31.86
CA GLY A 235 8.18 35.27 -31.85
C GLY A 235 8.47 35.78 -33.26
N GLY A 236 8.85 34.90 -34.18
CA GLY A 236 9.16 35.22 -35.58
C GLY A 236 7.94 35.70 -36.38
N ARG A 237 6.73 35.33 -35.97
CA ARG A 237 5.47 35.87 -36.54
C ARG A 237 5.14 37.28 -36.02
N GLY A 238 5.84 37.78 -35.01
CA GLY A 238 5.60 39.11 -34.44
C GLY A 238 4.37 39.18 -33.54
N VAL A 239 3.86 38.04 -33.04
CA VAL A 239 2.66 37.99 -32.17
C VAL A 239 2.90 38.75 -30.87
N CYS A 240 4.10 38.64 -30.27
CA CYS A 240 4.43 39.33 -29.03
C CYS A 240 4.88 40.78 -29.25
N SER A 241 5.71 41.03 -30.27
CA SER A 241 6.18 42.37 -30.64
C SER A 241 6.84 42.37 -32.02
N VAL A 242 6.74 43.48 -32.75
CA VAL A 242 7.45 43.71 -34.02
C VAL A 242 8.97 43.73 -33.83
N GLN A 243 9.44 44.24 -32.68
CA GLN A 243 10.87 44.27 -32.34
C GLN A 243 11.42 42.85 -32.17
N LEU A 244 10.67 41.97 -31.49
CA LEU A 244 11.03 40.56 -31.32
C LEU A 244 11.16 39.84 -32.66
N GLN A 245 10.23 40.10 -33.59
CA GLN A 245 10.29 39.55 -34.94
C GLN A 245 11.56 39.98 -35.69
N GLN A 246 11.97 41.25 -35.54
CA GLN A 246 13.21 41.75 -36.15
C GLN A 246 14.45 41.09 -35.52
N GLU A 247 14.48 40.95 -34.19
CA GLU A 247 15.57 40.26 -33.49
C GLU A 247 15.69 38.79 -33.92
N ILE A 248 14.57 38.08 -34.08
CA ILE A 248 14.55 36.69 -34.56
C ILE A 248 15.01 36.57 -36.02
N LYS A 249 14.61 37.51 -36.89
CA LYS A 249 15.13 37.57 -38.27
C LYS A 249 16.64 37.86 -38.30
N ASN A 250 17.13 38.64 -37.35
CA ASN A 250 18.57 38.87 -37.22
C ASN A 250 19.28 37.59 -36.79
N VAL A 251 18.76 36.86 -35.78
CA VAL A 251 19.29 35.56 -35.36
C VAL A 251 19.41 34.59 -36.54
N SER A 252 18.36 34.47 -37.37
CA SER A 252 18.36 33.55 -38.51
C SER A 252 19.37 33.89 -39.60
N ASN A 253 19.87 35.13 -39.64
CA ASN A 253 20.83 35.59 -40.64
C ASN A 253 22.28 35.53 -40.11
N VAL A 254 22.50 35.23 -38.83
CA VAL A 254 23.84 35.15 -38.24
C VAL A 254 24.44 33.80 -38.61
N LYS A 255 25.48 33.82 -39.47
CA LYS A 255 26.34 32.65 -39.72
C LYS A 255 27.53 32.68 -38.76
N VAL A 256 27.71 31.62 -37.99
CA VAL A 256 28.82 31.46 -37.02
C VAL A 256 29.83 30.45 -37.57
N ARG A 257 31.10 30.69 -37.28
CA ARG A 257 32.19 29.83 -37.70
C ARG A 257 32.27 28.61 -36.77
N THR A 258 31.91 27.43 -37.26
CA THR A 258 32.02 26.17 -36.52
C THR A 258 33.29 25.43 -36.93
N SER A 259 33.93 24.73 -35.98
CA SER A 259 35.13 23.93 -36.25
C SER A 259 34.76 22.55 -36.77
N THR A 260 35.25 22.17 -37.95
CA THR A 260 35.01 20.82 -38.52
C THR A 260 35.94 19.75 -37.94
N GLU A 261 37.04 20.12 -37.25
CA GLU A 261 38.00 19.18 -36.63
C GLU A 261 37.48 18.51 -35.34
N TYR A 262 36.25 18.80 -34.92
CA TYR A 262 35.71 18.44 -33.61
C TYR A 262 35.03 17.06 -33.52
N THR A 263 34.98 16.28 -34.62
CA THR A 263 34.24 15.00 -34.65
C THR A 263 34.72 14.00 -33.60
N TRP A 264 36.02 13.93 -33.32
CA TRP A 264 36.55 12.99 -32.33
C TRP A 264 36.24 13.41 -30.89
N ARG A 265 36.30 14.72 -30.57
CA ARG A 265 35.95 15.25 -29.25
C ARG A 265 34.46 15.06 -28.97
N LYS A 266 33.61 15.32 -29.97
CA LYS A 266 32.18 15.05 -29.91
C LYS A 266 31.90 13.59 -29.56
N ARG A 267 32.52 12.65 -30.30
CA ARG A 267 32.39 11.21 -30.01
C ARG A 267 32.85 10.82 -28.60
N ILE A 268 33.98 11.34 -28.13
CA ILE A 268 34.46 11.03 -26.78
C ILE A 268 33.49 11.56 -25.73
N ARG A 269 33.01 12.80 -25.89
CA ARG A 269 32.02 13.39 -24.99
C ARG A 269 30.74 12.55 -24.95
N ASP A 270 30.18 12.20 -26.10
CA ASP A 270 28.95 11.42 -26.18
C ASP A 270 29.16 10.02 -25.53
N VAL A 271 30.33 9.39 -25.72
CA VAL A 271 30.71 8.15 -25.02
C VAL A 271 30.79 8.34 -23.50
N VAL A 272 31.34 9.46 -23.03
CA VAL A 272 31.42 9.76 -21.59
C VAL A 272 30.03 9.96 -20.98
N ILE A 273 29.13 10.66 -21.69
CA ILE A 273 27.75 10.87 -21.26
C ILE A 273 27.00 9.53 -21.19
N VAL A 274 27.08 8.72 -22.25
CA VAL A 274 26.52 7.35 -22.27
C VAL A 274 27.05 6.54 -21.10
N ALA A 275 28.37 6.54 -20.89
CA ALA A 275 28.99 5.79 -19.80
C ALA A 275 28.51 6.23 -18.42
N ALA A 276 28.31 7.54 -18.21
CA ALA A 276 27.79 8.09 -16.95
C ALA A 276 26.34 7.65 -16.70
N ILE A 277 25.46 7.81 -17.69
CA ILE A 277 24.05 7.39 -17.61
C ILE A 277 23.93 5.88 -17.39
N MET A 278 24.69 5.09 -18.17
CA MET A 278 24.69 3.63 -18.04
C MET A 278 25.26 3.14 -16.70
N THR A 279 26.20 3.88 -16.11
CA THR A 279 26.68 3.58 -14.75
C THR A 279 25.57 3.80 -13.72
N GLY A 280 24.86 4.93 -13.81
CA GLY A 280 23.69 5.20 -12.96
C GLY A 280 22.60 4.13 -13.11
N TYR A 281 22.26 3.79 -14.36
CA TYR A 281 21.34 2.70 -14.69
C TYR A 281 21.79 1.35 -14.10
N GLY A 282 23.07 1.01 -14.24
CA GLY A 282 23.64 -0.23 -13.70
C GLY A 282 23.56 -0.29 -12.18
N VAL A 283 23.81 0.81 -11.46
CA VAL A 283 23.67 0.90 -10.00
C VAL A 283 22.21 0.69 -9.58
N LEU A 284 21.25 1.35 -10.25
CA LEU A 284 19.83 1.19 -9.94
C LEU A 284 19.33 -0.22 -10.26
N THR A 285 19.69 -0.77 -11.42
CA THR A 285 19.34 -2.14 -11.80
C THR A 285 19.91 -3.16 -10.82
N TYR A 286 21.15 -2.93 -10.34
CA TYR A 286 21.72 -3.74 -9.28
C TYR A 286 20.89 -3.66 -8.00
N GLN A 287 20.48 -2.46 -7.57
CA GLN A 287 19.62 -2.27 -6.39
C GLN A 287 18.23 -2.91 -6.55
N MET A 288 17.60 -2.79 -7.73
CA MET A 288 16.35 -3.47 -8.08
C MET A 288 16.51 -4.98 -7.96
N GLN A 289 17.51 -5.54 -8.65
CA GLN A 289 17.78 -6.97 -8.58
C GLN A 289 18.06 -7.45 -7.16
N HIS A 290 18.60 -6.61 -6.27
CA HIS A 290 18.87 -6.94 -4.87
C HIS A 290 17.67 -6.67 -3.94
N GLY A 291 16.50 -6.32 -4.47
CA GLY A 291 15.28 -6.10 -3.69
C GLY A 291 15.38 -4.91 -2.75
N PHE A 292 16.24 -3.92 -3.05
CA PHE A 292 16.39 -2.74 -2.21
C PHE A 292 15.10 -1.91 -2.11
N PHE A 293 14.31 -1.93 -3.19
CA PHE A 293 13.02 -1.24 -3.29
C PHE A 293 11.83 -2.12 -2.90
N LEU A 294 12.06 -3.37 -2.48
CA LEU A 294 11.01 -4.23 -1.96
C LEU A 294 10.74 -3.91 -0.51
N CYS A 295 9.49 -4.07 -0.11
CA CYS A 295 9.13 -4.02 1.29
C CYS A 295 9.86 -5.14 2.04
N LYS A 296 10.56 -4.81 3.13
CA LYS A 296 11.31 -5.81 3.91
C LYS A 296 10.42 -6.68 4.80
N GLU A 297 9.28 -6.15 5.22
CA GLU A 297 8.32 -6.82 6.08
C GLU A 297 6.90 -6.59 5.55
N LEU A 298 6.16 -7.66 5.29
CA LEU A 298 4.75 -7.57 4.90
C LEU A 298 3.89 -7.88 6.12
N PHE A 299 2.77 -7.20 6.28
CA PHE A 299 1.70 -7.65 7.15
C PHE A 299 0.58 -8.22 6.28
N VAL A 300 0.21 -9.48 6.53
CA VAL A 300 -0.78 -10.21 5.73
C VAL A 300 -1.91 -10.67 6.63
N GLN A 301 -3.15 -10.40 6.24
CA GLN A 301 -4.35 -10.87 6.91
C GLN A 301 -5.21 -11.68 5.93
N PHE A 302 -5.42 -12.96 6.24
CA PHE A 302 -6.17 -13.88 5.40
C PHE A 302 -7.61 -14.04 5.87
N GLY A 303 -8.55 -14.06 4.93
CA GLY A 303 -9.94 -14.46 5.18
C GLY A 303 -10.09 -15.96 5.39
N ASP A 304 -11.04 -16.35 6.23
CA ASP A 304 -11.15 -17.71 6.78
C ASP A 304 -12.41 -18.46 6.31
N VAL A 305 -13.19 -17.86 5.40
CA VAL A 305 -14.48 -18.38 4.92
C VAL A 305 -14.34 -19.76 4.23
N PHE A 306 -13.30 -19.93 3.42
CA PHE A 306 -13.08 -21.16 2.63
C PHE A 306 -12.07 -22.12 3.26
N ASN A 307 -11.15 -21.61 4.08
CA ASN A 307 -10.13 -22.37 4.79
C ASN A 307 -9.88 -21.72 6.17
N PRO A 308 -10.51 -22.19 7.25
CA PRO A 308 -10.41 -21.55 8.56
C PRO A 308 -8.99 -21.55 9.13
N GLY A 309 -8.19 -22.57 8.81
CA GLY A 309 -6.84 -22.70 9.34
C GLY A 309 -5.86 -21.66 8.79
N ILE A 310 -6.17 -21.02 7.64
CA ILE A 310 -5.28 -20.01 7.06
C ILE A 310 -5.22 -18.74 7.89
N VAL A 311 -6.22 -18.50 8.73
CA VAL A 311 -6.31 -17.31 9.58
C VAL A 311 -5.13 -17.23 10.54
N GLU A 312 -4.67 -18.39 11.04
CA GLU A 312 -3.60 -18.53 12.00
C GLU A 312 -2.22 -18.14 11.45
N ILE A 313 -2.12 -18.06 10.12
CA ILE A 313 -0.93 -17.68 9.37
C ILE A 313 -0.92 -16.16 9.11
N SER A 314 -2.00 -15.46 9.47
CA SER A 314 -2.05 -14.01 9.38
C SER A 314 -1.08 -13.38 10.36
N GLY A 315 -0.35 -12.37 9.92
CA GLY A 315 0.68 -11.72 10.72
C GLY A 315 1.81 -11.14 9.87
N PRO A 316 2.96 -10.85 10.49
CA PRO A 316 4.12 -10.33 9.79
C PRO A 316 4.91 -11.42 9.06
N PHE A 317 5.34 -11.09 7.84
CA PHE A 317 6.20 -11.90 6.98
C PHE A 317 7.50 -11.14 6.68
N ASP A 318 8.63 -11.75 7.02
CA ASP A 318 9.96 -11.19 6.83
C ASP A 318 10.53 -11.56 5.46
N MET A 319 11.08 -10.59 4.73
CA MET A 319 11.85 -10.87 3.53
C MET A 319 13.12 -11.63 3.89
N LEU A 320 13.30 -12.81 3.30
CA LEU A 320 14.50 -13.61 3.49
C LEU A 320 15.71 -12.97 2.80
N PRO A 321 16.94 -13.20 3.31
CA PRO A 321 18.17 -12.78 2.65
C PRO A 321 18.25 -13.25 1.20
N LEU A 322 18.94 -12.49 0.34
CA LEU A 322 18.97 -12.69 -1.11
C LEU A 322 19.46 -14.07 -1.58
N GLN A 323 20.20 -14.80 -0.73
CA GLN A 323 20.61 -16.17 -0.99
C GLN A 323 19.44 -17.16 -1.08
N TYR A 324 18.27 -16.79 -0.57
CA TYR A 324 17.04 -17.59 -0.59
C TYR A 324 16.06 -17.17 -1.70
N LYS A 325 16.50 -16.33 -2.64
CA LYS A 325 15.68 -15.97 -3.80
C LYS A 325 15.27 -17.20 -4.59
N ARG A 326 14.04 -17.18 -5.07
CA ARG A 326 13.51 -18.18 -6.00
C ARG A 326 13.12 -17.46 -7.28
N ASP A 327 13.59 -17.99 -8.41
CA ASP A 327 13.36 -17.41 -9.73
C ASP A 327 13.74 -15.91 -9.81
N GLY A 328 14.81 -15.54 -9.12
CA GLY A 328 15.30 -14.16 -9.06
C GLY A 328 14.46 -13.19 -8.22
N ARG A 329 13.40 -13.67 -7.55
CA ARG A 329 12.45 -12.86 -6.76
C ARG A 329 12.61 -13.11 -5.26
N ALA A 330 12.17 -12.12 -4.47
CA ALA A 330 12.20 -12.22 -3.02
C ALA A 330 11.25 -13.31 -2.52
N VAL A 331 11.61 -13.87 -1.37
CA VAL A 331 10.79 -14.83 -0.63
C VAL A 331 10.50 -14.22 0.72
N TYR A 332 9.24 -14.24 1.12
CA TYR A 332 8.80 -13.75 2.42
C TYR A 332 8.45 -14.94 3.30
N GLN A 333 8.95 -14.98 4.53
CA GLN A 333 8.70 -16.05 5.48
C GLN A 333 7.86 -15.52 6.64
N GLU A 334 6.80 -16.25 7.00
CA GLU A 334 5.97 -15.94 8.15
C GLU A 334 6.83 -15.97 9.43
N ARG A 335 6.78 -14.90 10.24
CA ARG A 335 7.65 -14.74 11.41
C ARG A 335 7.31 -15.68 12.56
N SER A 336 6.03 -15.95 12.79
CA SER A 336 5.55 -16.62 14.00
C SER A 336 6.02 -18.07 14.05
N THR A 337 5.81 -18.85 12.98
CA THR A 337 6.24 -20.25 12.92
C THR A 337 7.44 -20.48 12.01
N GLY A 338 7.68 -19.62 11.02
CA GLY A 338 8.65 -19.86 9.96
C GLY A 338 8.24 -20.99 9.01
N GLN A 339 7.05 -21.54 9.16
CA GLN A 339 6.59 -22.70 8.38
C GLN A 339 5.86 -22.31 7.10
N PHE A 340 5.58 -21.03 6.87
CA PHE A 340 4.91 -20.58 5.65
C PHE A 340 5.75 -19.54 4.94
N MET A 341 5.74 -19.61 3.62
CA MET A 341 6.44 -18.64 2.80
C MET A 341 5.56 -18.18 1.65
N LEU A 342 5.68 -16.90 1.31
CA LEU A 342 5.18 -16.31 0.08
C LEU A 342 6.36 -16.25 -0.90
N ALA A 343 6.22 -16.92 -2.04
CA ALA A 343 7.23 -16.89 -3.08
C ALA A 343 6.57 -16.88 -4.45
N TYR A 344 7.34 -16.52 -5.45
CA TYR A 344 6.89 -16.55 -6.82
C TYR A 344 7.12 -17.92 -7.44
N CYS A 345 6.13 -18.42 -8.18
CA CYS A 345 6.21 -19.62 -8.99
C CYS A 345 6.30 -19.22 -10.48
N GLU A 346 7.50 -19.36 -11.08
CA GLU A 346 7.74 -18.99 -12.48
C GLU A 346 6.89 -19.81 -13.47
N LYS A 347 6.69 -21.10 -13.18
CA LYS A 347 5.93 -22.01 -14.04
C LYS A 347 4.48 -21.54 -14.23
N ASP A 348 3.85 -21.08 -13.16
CA ASP A 348 2.44 -20.70 -13.15
C ASP A 348 2.24 -19.18 -13.19
N LYS A 349 3.34 -18.41 -13.26
CA LYS A 349 3.41 -16.95 -13.28
C LYS A 349 2.58 -16.28 -12.20
N ARG A 350 2.75 -16.70 -10.94
CA ARG A 350 1.96 -16.20 -9.81
C ARG A 350 2.73 -16.28 -8.51
N TRP A 351 2.33 -15.47 -7.55
CA TRP A 351 2.75 -15.61 -6.17
C TRP A 351 1.94 -16.71 -5.49
N THR A 352 2.60 -17.50 -4.66
CA THR A 352 2.01 -18.64 -3.96
C THR A 352 2.38 -18.56 -2.49
N MET A 353 1.49 -19.09 -1.66
CA MET A 353 1.76 -19.39 -0.26
C MET A 353 1.83 -20.90 -0.08
N THR A 354 3.00 -21.37 0.32
CA THR A 354 3.29 -22.80 0.49
C THR A 354 3.92 -23.07 1.86
N PRO A 355 3.64 -24.22 2.48
CA PRO A 355 4.31 -24.63 3.69
C PRO A 355 5.78 -24.96 3.40
N TYR A 356 6.65 -24.64 4.35
CA TYR A 356 8.06 -24.99 4.39
C TYR A 356 8.24 -26.34 5.08
N LEU A 357 8.20 -27.41 4.30
CA LEU A 357 8.28 -28.78 4.80
C LEU A 357 9.73 -29.27 4.76
N SER A 358 10.27 -29.66 5.92
CA SER A 358 11.51 -30.44 6.03
C SER A 358 12.75 -29.85 5.34
N GLY A 359 12.87 -28.52 5.28
CA GLY A 359 14.01 -27.84 4.68
C GLY A 359 13.97 -27.74 3.15
N ILE A 360 12.95 -28.29 2.51
CA ILE A 360 12.74 -28.19 1.07
C ILE A 360 11.64 -27.16 0.84
N PHE A 361 12.00 -26.08 0.17
CA PHE A 361 11.07 -25.06 -0.26
C PHE A 361 10.89 -25.11 -1.77
N GLU A 362 9.69 -25.45 -2.21
CA GLU A 362 9.28 -25.42 -3.62
C GLU A 362 8.09 -24.46 -3.78
N PRO A 363 8.30 -23.24 -4.32
CA PRO A 363 7.24 -22.21 -4.45
C PRO A 363 6.01 -22.71 -5.20
N CYS A 364 6.20 -23.52 -6.24
CA CYS A 364 5.10 -24.06 -7.03
C CYS A 364 4.36 -25.22 -6.35
N GLY A 365 4.88 -25.70 -5.21
CA GLY A 365 4.54 -27.02 -4.68
C GLY A 365 5.03 -28.14 -5.62
N SER A 366 5.25 -29.33 -5.05
CA SER A 366 5.44 -30.53 -5.86
C SER A 366 4.14 -30.96 -6.54
N SER A 367 3.00 -30.51 -5.99
CA SER A 367 1.65 -30.68 -6.50
C SER A 367 0.77 -29.47 -6.14
N GLU A 368 -0.30 -29.24 -6.90
CA GLU A 368 -1.25 -28.14 -6.62
C GLU A 368 -1.87 -28.21 -5.21
N VAL A 369 -1.85 -29.39 -4.58
CA VAL A 369 -2.42 -29.64 -3.25
C VAL A 369 -1.60 -28.98 -2.13
N GLU A 370 -0.33 -28.67 -2.38
CA GLU A 370 0.56 -28.04 -1.39
C GLU A 370 0.42 -26.51 -1.35
N VAL A 371 -0.18 -25.90 -2.38
CA VAL A 371 -0.40 -24.45 -2.43
C VAL A 371 -1.64 -24.08 -1.62
N LEU A 372 -1.47 -23.34 -0.53
CA LEU A 372 -2.56 -22.93 0.35
C LEU A 372 -3.34 -21.75 -0.24
N ALA A 373 -2.61 -20.78 -0.79
CA ALA A 373 -3.15 -19.61 -1.45
C ALA A 373 -2.25 -19.20 -2.62
N ARG A 374 -2.81 -18.49 -3.60
CA ARG A 374 -2.05 -17.96 -4.73
C ARG A 374 -2.68 -16.67 -5.26
N SER A 375 -1.88 -15.79 -5.83
CA SER A 375 -2.36 -14.63 -6.57
C SER A 375 -2.97 -15.04 -7.91
N GLY A 376 -3.55 -14.06 -8.60
CA GLY A 376 -3.75 -14.11 -10.05
C GLY A 376 -2.41 -14.17 -10.79
N GLU A 377 -2.49 -14.33 -12.11
CA GLU A 377 -1.30 -14.29 -12.94
C GLU A 377 -0.70 -12.88 -12.91
N ASP A 378 0.58 -12.80 -12.57
CA ASP A 378 1.35 -11.56 -12.52
C ASP A 378 2.80 -11.88 -12.85
N THR A 379 3.46 -11.01 -13.61
CA THR A 379 4.91 -11.09 -13.84
C THR A 379 5.67 -10.04 -13.02
N GLY A 380 4.97 -9.19 -12.26
CA GLY A 380 5.53 -8.18 -11.39
C GLY A 380 6.38 -8.75 -10.25
N TYR A 381 7.53 -8.12 -10.01
CA TYR A 381 8.45 -8.48 -8.92
C TYR A 381 7.94 -8.07 -7.53
N ASP A 382 6.95 -7.19 -7.48
CA ASP A 382 6.35 -6.67 -6.25
C ASP A 382 5.03 -7.37 -5.96
N ILE A 383 5.04 -8.21 -4.92
CA ILE A 383 3.86 -8.97 -4.48
C ILE A 383 2.69 -8.06 -4.07
N LEU A 384 2.95 -6.82 -3.65
CA LEU A 384 1.90 -5.85 -3.26
C LEU A 384 1.04 -5.39 -4.45
N LYS A 385 1.45 -5.65 -5.69
CA LYS A 385 0.60 -5.39 -6.87
C LYS A 385 -0.49 -6.44 -7.07
N THR A 386 -0.44 -7.55 -6.32
CA THR A 386 -1.33 -8.70 -6.54
C THR A 386 -2.49 -8.81 -5.54
N VAL A 387 -2.60 -7.91 -4.57
CA VAL A 387 -3.52 -8.01 -3.42
C VAL A 387 -4.96 -8.35 -3.82
N ASP A 388 -5.47 -7.75 -4.89
CA ASP A 388 -6.88 -7.91 -5.30
C ASP A 388 -7.21 -9.24 -5.98
N THR A 389 -6.21 -10.09 -6.24
CA THR A 389 -6.36 -11.29 -7.08
C THR A 389 -6.15 -12.61 -6.34
N TRP A 390 -5.99 -12.57 -5.01
CA TRP A 390 -5.66 -13.75 -4.23
C TRP A 390 -6.84 -14.72 -4.11
N VAL A 391 -6.51 -16.00 -4.26
CA VAL A 391 -7.42 -17.14 -4.12
C VAL A 391 -6.85 -18.15 -3.14
N VAL A 392 -7.73 -18.85 -2.42
CA VAL A 392 -7.39 -19.84 -1.38
C VAL A 392 -7.93 -21.22 -1.74
N THR A 393 -7.16 -22.26 -1.43
CA THR A 393 -7.60 -23.65 -1.60
C THR A 393 -8.73 -23.95 -0.64
N SER A 394 -9.90 -24.37 -1.16
CA SER A 394 -11.05 -24.70 -0.34
C SER A 394 -10.96 -26.10 0.24
N VAL A 395 -11.21 -26.21 1.54
CA VAL A 395 -11.32 -27.49 2.23
C VAL A 395 -12.69 -28.15 1.98
N ARG A 396 -13.72 -27.40 1.55
CA ARG A 396 -15.13 -27.85 1.52
C ARG A 396 -15.59 -28.46 0.19
N HIS A 397 -15.07 -28.03 -0.95
CA HIS A 397 -15.73 -28.23 -2.26
C HIS A 397 -14.93 -29.08 -3.27
N GLY A 398 -14.03 -29.93 -2.79
CA GLY A 398 -13.00 -30.52 -3.65
C GLY A 398 -11.89 -29.51 -3.94
N MET A 399 -10.79 -29.98 -4.51
CA MET A 399 -9.50 -29.27 -4.69
C MET A 399 -9.60 -28.05 -5.64
N GLY A 400 -10.39 -27.05 -5.28
CA GLY A 400 -10.59 -25.83 -6.05
C GLY A 400 -10.15 -24.58 -5.28
N PHE A 401 -9.65 -23.60 -6.02
CA PHE A 401 -9.34 -22.28 -5.49
C PHE A 401 -10.60 -21.40 -5.49
N ASN A 402 -10.80 -20.65 -4.40
CA ASN A 402 -11.89 -19.70 -4.27
C ASN A 402 -11.31 -18.31 -3.96
N PRO A 403 -11.84 -17.22 -4.51
CA PRO A 403 -11.38 -15.88 -4.17
C PRO A 403 -11.55 -15.63 -2.68
N PHE A 404 -10.60 -14.96 -2.05
CA PHE A 404 -10.79 -14.54 -0.67
C PHE A 404 -11.98 -13.58 -0.57
N VAL A 405 -12.81 -13.76 0.46
CA VAL A 405 -13.84 -12.76 0.81
C VAL A 405 -13.18 -11.52 1.41
N HIS A 406 -12.11 -11.73 2.18
CA HIS A 406 -11.25 -10.68 2.71
C HIS A 406 -9.80 -11.12 2.57
N PHE A 407 -8.97 -10.23 2.04
CA PHE A 407 -7.53 -10.40 1.96
C PHE A 407 -6.90 -9.03 2.05
N SER A 408 -5.97 -8.86 2.99
CA SER A 408 -5.20 -7.64 3.12
C SER A 408 -3.73 -7.99 3.16
N MET A 409 -2.95 -7.35 2.30
CA MET A 409 -1.50 -7.42 2.35
C MET A 409 -0.99 -6.00 2.23
N GLN A 410 -0.15 -5.61 3.18
CA GLN A 410 0.40 -4.27 3.20
C GLN A 410 1.87 -4.29 3.57
N CYS A 411 2.62 -3.34 3.02
CA CYS A 411 3.97 -3.09 3.50
C CYS A 411 3.94 -2.63 4.96
N ASN A 412 4.72 -3.30 5.82
CA ASN A 412 4.85 -2.99 7.24
C ASN A 412 6.16 -2.27 7.55
N GLU A 413 6.48 -1.27 6.73
CA GLU A 413 7.61 -0.38 7.00
C GLU A 413 7.14 0.83 7.81
N CYS A 414 7.69 0.93 9.01
CA CYS A 414 7.27 1.88 10.03
C CYS A 414 7.34 3.36 9.62
N ALA A 415 8.20 3.71 8.65
CA ALA A 415 8.49 5.08 8.25
C ALA A 415 7.22 5.91 7.94
N LYS A 416 6.16 5.29 7.39
CA LYS A 416 4.90 5.99 7.07
C LYS A 416 3.73 5.70 8.01
N LYS A 417 3.81 4.62 8.80
CA LYS A 417 2.63 4.06 9.47
C LYS A 417 2.69 4.11 11.00
N CYS A 418 3.86 4.28 11.60
CA CYS A 418 3.95 4.40 13.05
C CYS A 418 3.19 5.64 13.52
N THR A 419 2.14 5.45 14.32
CA THR A 419 1.31 6.56 14.80
C THR A 419 2.18 7.58 15.55
N LYS A 420 2.21 8.82 15.06
CA LYS A 420 3.09 9.87 15.58
C LYS A 420 2.84 10.08 17.07
N GLY A 421 3.89 9.91 17.88
CA GLY A 421 3.82 10.04 19.33
C GLY A 421 3.50 8.76 20.08
N ALA A 422 2.88 7.76 19.42
CA ALA A 422 2.50 6.47 19.99
C ALA A 422 3.61 5.40 19.90
N GLY A 423 4.54 5.52 18.96
CA GLY A 423 5.64 4.57 18.79
C GLY A 423 6.93 5.19 18.27
N VAL A 424 7.97 4.37 18.16
CA VAL A 424 9.28 4.70 17.57
C VAL A 424 9.70 3.60 16.61
N CYS A 425 10.26 3.99 15.46
CA CYS A 425 10.83 3.07 14.50
C CYS A 425 12.12 2.44 15.00
N ASN A 426 12.22 1.11 14.99
CA ASN A 426 13.49 0.44 15.23
C ASN A 426 14.33 0.32 13.94
N GLU A 427 15.57 -0.15 14.07
CA GLU A 427 16.50 -0.36 12.94
C GLU A 427 15.99 -1.39 11.91
N ARG A 428 14.99 -2.19 12.28
CA ARG A 428 14.33 -3.17 11.40
C ARG A 428 13.09 -2.60 10.70
N ASN A 429 12.85 -1.29 10.77
CA ASN A 429 11.65 -0.63 10.26
C ASN A 429 10.35 -1.15 10.90
N GLN A 430 10.37 -1.55 12.16
CA GLN A 430 9.19 -1.95 12.92
C GLN A 430 8.79 -0.88 13.92
N CYS A 431 7.48 -0.73 14.14
CA CYS A 431 6.94 0.16 15.14
C CYS A 431 7.10 -0.46 16.53
N ILE A 432 7.95 0.13 17.38
CA ILE A 432 7.97 -0.18 18.81
C ILE A 432 7.03 0.77 19.51
N CYS A 433 5.92 0.25 20.01
CA CYS A 433 4.91 1.06 20.69
C CYS A 433 5.40 1.52 22.06
N LYS A 434 5.09 2.78 22.37
CA LYS A 434 5.26 3.34 23.70
C LYS A 434 4.25 2.72 24.64
N GLU A 435 4.51 2.88 25.94
CA GLU A 435 3.59 2.46 26.97
C GLU A 435 2.19 3.05 26.74
N GLY A 436 1.17 2.20 26.83
CA GLY A 436 -0.22 2.56 26.55
C GLY A 436 -0.64 2.47 25.08
N TYR A 437 0.23 2.03 24.16
CA TYR A 437 -0.12 1.84 22.75
C TYR A 437 0.16 0.42 22.26
N TYR A 438 -0.66 -0.05 21.33
CA TYR A 438 -0.70 -1.42 20.83
C TYR A 438 -0.98 -1.46 19.33
N GLY A 439 -0.83 -2.64 18.73
CA GLY A 439 -1.01 -2.85 17.30
C GLY A 439 0.31 -2.91 16.54
N VAL A 440 0.18 -3.17 15.24
CA VAL A 440 1.32 -3.32 14.32
C VAL A 440 1.99 -1.97 14.06
N ASN A 441 1.19 -0.90 14.08
CA ASN A 441 1.56 0.48 13.79
C ASN A 441 1.37 1.40 15.00
N CYS A 442 1.20 0.84 16.19
CA CYS A 442 0.88 1.56 17.43
C CYS A 442 -0.37 2.44 17.29
N GLU A 443 -1.31 1.99 16.49
CA GLU A 443 -2.53 2.66 16.10
C GLU A 443 -3.64 2.54 17.14
N PHE A 444 -3.49 1.61 18.10
CA PHE A 444 -4.46 1.42 19.17
C PHE A 444 -3.93 1.96 20.49
N GLU A 445 -4.83 2.60 21.23
CA GLU A 445 -4.61 2.94 22.63
C GLU A 445 -4.63 1.68 23.51
N GLN A 446 -4.43 1.88 24.81
CA GLN A 446 -4.29 0.81 25.77
C GLN A 446 -5.56 -0.07 25.76
N PRO A 447 -5.43 -1.38 25.47
CA PRO A 447 -6.54 -2.29 25.55
C PRO A 447 -7.04 -2.35 26.99
N CYS A 448 -8.33 -2.60 27.11
CA CYS A 448 -8.96 -2.88 28.38
C CYS A 448 -8.21 -3.99 29.11
N THR A 449 -7.82 -3.75 30.36
CA THR A 449 -7.09 -4.72 31.18
C THR A 449 -7.99 -5.82 31.73
N GLU A 450 -9.29 -5.55 31.87
CA GLU A 450 -10.28 -6.49 32.39
C GLU A 450 -11.52 -6.48 31.50
N MET A 451 -11.81 -7.62 30.88
CA MET A 451 -13.03 -7.82 30.10
C MET A 451 -14.05 -8.54 30.97
N THR A 452 -15.30 -8.12 30.91
CA THR A 452 -16.40 -8.84 31.56
C THR A 452 -17.53 -9.12 30.57
N LEU A 453 -18.23 -10.23 30.75
CA LEU A 453 -19.42 -10.54 29.98
C LEU A 453 -20.53 -9.53 30.30
N SER A 454 -21.10 -8.90 29.28
CA SER A 454 -22.14 -7.90 29.46
C SER A 454 -23.38 -8.50 30.13
N PHE A 455 -23.89 -7.80 31.15
CA PHE A 455 -25.13 -8.19 31.83
C PHE A 455 -26.36 -8.09 30.93
N ALA A 456 -26.27 -7.32 29.84
CA ALA A 456 -27.35 -7.17 28.88
C ALA A 456 -27.45 -8.32 27.87
N THR A 457 -26.52 -9.28 27.91
CA THR A 457 -26.42 -10.35 26.91
C THR A 457 -26.62 -11.74 27.51
N GLU A 458 -27.08 -12.68 26.68
CA GLU A 458 -27.14 -14.08 27.10
C GLU A 458 -25.73 -14.64 27.39
N ARG A 459 -25.67 -15.59 28.32
CA ARG A 459 -24.42 -16.28 28.64
C ARG A 459 -24.01 -17.22 27.52
N PHE A 460 -22.70 -17.43 27.40
CA PHE A 460 -22.17 -18.47 26.52
C PHE A 460 -22.82 -19.82 26.86
N PRO A 461 -23.43 -20.50 25.88
CA PRO A 461 -24.10 -21.78 26.13
C PRO A 461 -23.07 -22.81 26.56
N ALA A 462 -23.19 -23.35 27.77
CA ALA A 462 -22.18 -24.24 28.34
C ALA A 462 -21.74 -25.33 27.33
N PHE A 463 -20.44 -25.37 27.01
CA PHE A 463 -19.88 -26.29 26.00
C PHE A 463 -20.12 -27.75 26.38
N LEU A 464 -20.10 -28.01 27.69
CA LEU A 464 -20.70 -29.13 28.41
C LEU A 464 -21.30 -28.53 29.69
N SER A 465 -22.38 -29.09 30.24
CA SER A 465 -23.07 -28.56 31.44
C SER A 465 -22.16 -28.29 32.66
N GLU A 466 -20.92 -28.79 32.63
CA GLU A 466 -19.92 -28.72 33.69
C GLU A 466 -18.92 -27.56 33.54
N TYR A 467 -18.82 -26.89 32.39
CA TYR A 467 -17.76 -25.88 32.15
C TYR A 467 -18.35 -24.55 31.66
N PRO A 468 -18.91 -23.72 32.58
CA PRO A 468 -19.33 -22.38 32.22
C PRO A 468 -18.12 -21.49 31.93
N VAL A 469 -18.23 -20.65 30.88
CA VAL A 469 -17.26 -19.58 30.62
C VAL A 469 -17.35 -18.56 31.77
N PRO A 470 -16.23 -18.11 32.34
CA PRO A 470 -16.23 -17.11 33.40
C PRO A 470 -16.77 -15.78 32.88
N TYR A 471 -17.32 -14.97 33.80
CA TYR A 471 -17.73 -13.60 33.47
C TYR A 471 -16.52 -12.74 33.18
N ASP A 472 -15.47 -12.91 33.97
CA ASP A 472 -14.34 -11.99 33.99
C ASP A 472 -13.08 -12.62 33.40
N PHE A 473 -12.41 -11.83 32.58
CA PHE A 473 -11.17 -12.14 31.89
C PHE A 473 -10.18 -11.02 32.16
N ALA A 474 -9.05 -11.35 32.79
CA ALA A 474 -7.98 -10.39 33.05
C ALA A 474 -6.86 -10.54 32.01
N MET A 475 -6.32 -9.42 31.56
CA MET A 475 -5.15 -9.38 30.68
C MET A 475 -3.94 -10.02 31.38
N ILE A 476 -3.26 -10.93 30.70
CA ILE A 476 -2.07 -11.59 31.25
C ILE A 476 -0.90 -10.60 31.21
N THR A 477 -0.40 -10.22 32.38
CA THR A 477 0.85 -9.45 32.53
C THR A 477 1.95 -10.37 33.01
N TYR A 478 3.16 -10.23 32.45
CA TYR A 478 4.30 -11.06 32.81
C TYR A 478 5.41 -10.18 33.44
N ASN A 479 5.87 -10.55 34.64
CA ASN A 479 6.86 -9.81 35.42
C ASN A 479 8.27 -10.46 35.38
N ASN A 480 8.70 -11.02 34.24
CA ASN A 480 10.00 -11.72 34.15
C ASN A 480 11.08 -10.66 34.09
N THR A 481 11.89 -10.62 35.12
CA THR A 481 13.19 -9.94 35.08
C THR A 481 14.21 -10.69 34.23
N ASN A 482 13.91 -11.92 33.76
CA ASN A 482 14.87 -12.82 33.09
C ASN A 482 14.72 -12.90 31.56
N VAL A 483 13.71 -12.27 30.97
CA VAL A 483 13.65 -12.08 29.51
C VAL A 483 14.21 -10.69 29.27
N THR A 484 15.18 -10.54 28.37
CA THR A 484 15.87 -9.28 28.04
C THR A 484 14.97 -8.18 27.46
N ALA A 485 13.65 -8.30 27.57
CA ALA A 485 12.71 -7.23 27.33
C ALA A 485 12.71 -6.30 28.56
N GLU A 486 13.20 -5.08 28.39
CA GLU A 486 13.49 -4.10 29.45
C GLU A 486 12.28 -3.63 30.30
N ARG A 487 11.08 -4.22 30.19
CA ARG A 487 9.87 -3.78 30.92
C ARG A 487 8.92 -4.94 31.24
N PRO A 488 8.17 -4.89 32.38
CA PRO A 488 7.03 -5.78 32.60
C PRO A 488 6.08 -5.67 31.41
N GLY A 489 5.93 -6.77 30.69
CA GLY A 489 5.23 -6.79 29.40
C GLY A 489 3.87 -7.45 29.54
N THR A 490 2.88 -6.90 28.83
CA THR A 490 1.64 -7.62 28.52
C THR A 490 1.96 -8.77 27.58
N LEU A 491 1.39 -9.95 27.83
CA LEU A 491 1.48 -11.07 26.89
C LEU A 491 0.68 -10.73 25.63
N GLN A 492 1.36 -10.71 24.48
CA GLN A 492 0.73 -10.38 23.21
C GLN A 492 0.85 -11.52 22.20
N VAL A 493 -0.21 -11.74 21.44
CA VAL A 493 -0.27 -12.61 20.26
C VAL A 493 -0.74 -11.72 19.11
N GLU A 494 -0.02 -11.72 17.98
CA GLU A 494 -0.33 -10.86 16.82
C GLU A 494 -0.57 -9.38 17.21
N HIS A 495 0.28 -8.83 18.09
CA HIS A 495 0.21 -7.44 18.57
C HIS A 495 -1.09 -7.08 19.33
N ARG A 496 -1.79 -8.10 19.86
CA ARG A 496 -3.00 -7.99 20.67
C ARG A 496 -2.81 -8.68 22.03
N PRO A 497 -3.43 -8.19 23.11
CA PRO A 497 -3.31 -8.80 24.42
C PRO A 497 -3.96 -10.19 24.48
N VAL A 498 -3.43 -11.03 25.35
CA VAL A 498 -4.06 -12.31 25.74
C VAL A 498 -4.78 -12.13 27.07
N TYR A 499 -6.02 -12.61 27.15
CA TYR A 499 -6.81 -12.61 28.38
C TYR A 499 -6.93 -14.00 28.98
N PHE A 500 -7.06 -14.05 30.30
CA PHE A 500 -7.21 -15.26 31.09
C PHE A 500 -8.39 -15.14 32.04
N GLY A 501 -9.26 -16.15 32.03
CA GLY A 501 -10.41 -16.26 32.91
C GLY A 501 -10.32 -17.51 33.79
N VAL A 502 -10.62 -17.39 35.08
CA VAL A 502 -10.63 -18.52 36.02
C VAL A 502 -12.06 -19.02 36.17
N GLY A 503 -12.31 -20.27 35.77
CA GLY A 503 -13.58 -20.94 35.97
C GLY A 503 -13.51 -22.00 37.07
N PRO A 504 -14.66 -22.51 37.55
CA PRO A 504 -14.70 -23.48 38.65
C PRO A 504 -14.06 -24.83 38.29
N ASN A 505 -14.17 -25.25 37.03
CA ASN A 505 -13.73 -26.56 36.55
C ASN A 505 -12.71 -26.49 35.40
N ALA A 506 -12.51 -25.32 34.82
CA ALA A 506 -11.56 -25.08 33.73
C ALA A 506 -11.14 -23.61 33.75
N ASN A 507 -9.91 -23.36 33.34
CA ASN A 507 -9.48 -21.99 33.04
C ASN A 507 -9.69 -21.71 31.54
N TRP A 508 -9.69 -20.44 31.18
CA TRP A 508 -10.07 -20.00 29.85
C TRP A 508 -9.06 -18.98 29.34
N ILE A 509 -8.78 -19.04 28.05
CA ILE A 509 -7.86 -18.11 27.38
C ILE A 509 -8.63 -17.46 26.25
N MET A 510 -8.49 -16.14 26.11
CA MET A 510 -8.97 -15.41 24.94
C MET A 510 -7.77 -14.80 24.23
N ALA A 511 -7.60 -15.12 22.95
CA ALA A 511 -6.48 -14.64 22.14
C ALA A 511 -6.93 -14.29 20.72
N PHE A 512 -6.18 -13.39 20.09
CA PHE A 512 -6.40 -12.99 18.70
C PHE A 512 -5.58 -13.87 17.76
N LEU A 513 -6.20 -14.42 16.71
CA LEU A 513 -5.53 -15.26 15.70
C LEU A 513 -5.35 -14.51 14.37
N GLY A 514 -4.97 -13.23 14.43
CA GLY A 514 -4.72 -12.38 13.26
C GLY A 514 -5.97 -11.81 12.56
N ARG A 515 -7.13 -12.50 12.60
CA ARG A 515 -8.42 -11.95 12.12
C ARG A 515 -9.58 -12.12 13.09
N ARG A 516 -9.52 -13.08 14.02
CA ARG A 516 -10.63 -13.36 14.95
C ARG A 516 -10.12 -13.54 16.37
N TRP A 517 -10.95 -13.18 17.33
CA TRP A 517 -10.77 -13.54 18.72
C TRP A 517 -11.30 -14.96 18.95
N VAL A 518 -10.56 -15.74 19.73
CA VAL A 518 -10.88 -17.13 20.00
C VAL A 518 -10.78 -17.40 21.50
N ILE A 519 -11.79 -18.10 22.02
CA ILE A 519 -11.82 -18.58 23.41
C ILE A 519 -11.48 -20.07 23.43
N TYR A 520 -10.49 -20.39 24.24
CA TYR A 520 -10.01 -21.74 24.49
C TYR A 520 -10.33 -22.16 25.93
N GLY A 521 -10.67 -23.42 26.10
CA GLY A 521 -10.72 -24.06 27.42
C GLY A 521 -9.40 -24.76 27.73
N VAL A 522 -8.88 -24.55 28.94
CA VAL A 522 -7.67 -25.22 29.45
C VAL A 522 -7.95 -25.88 30.80
N SER A 523 -7.09 -26.83 31.19
CA SER A 523 -7.22 -27.51 32.49
C SER A 523 -7.25 -26.49 33.64
N SER A 524 -8.05 -26.75 34.67
CA SER A 524 -8.10 -25.92 35.89
C SER A 524 -6.74 -25.80 36.59
N ASP A 525 -5.87 -26.80 36.42
CA ASP A 525 -4.52 -26.82 37.00
C ASP A 525 -3.54 -25.90 36.24
N THR A 526 -3.88 -25.51 35.01
CA THR A 526 -3.05 -24.64 34.18
C THR A 526 -3.27 -23.18 34.55
N GLY A 527 -2.37 -22.65 35.38
CA GLY A 527 -2.37 -21.24 35.78
C GLY A 527 -1.89 -20.28 34.67
N PRO A 528 -2.06 -18.96 34.87
CA PRO A 528 -1.72 -17.95 33.86
C PRO A 528 -0.22 -17.91 33.50
N SER A 529 0.67 -18.23 34.43
CA SER A 529 2.12 -18.32 34.18
C SER A 529 2.49 -19.49 33.28
N GLU A 530 1.79 -20.63 33.41
CA GLU A 530 1.98 -21.78 32.54
C GLU A 530 1.39 -21.54 31.15
N VAL A 531 0.23 -20.88 31.07
CA VAL A 531 -0.31 -20.41 29.79
C VAL A 531 0.69 -19.49 29.09
N ALA A 532 1.21 -18.49 29.80
CA ALA A 532 2.17 -17.56 29.24
C ALA A 532 3.46 -18.26 28.78
N SER A 533 3.97 -19.22 29.55
CA SER A 533 5.17 -19.96 29.15
C SER A 533 4.93 -20.87 27.94
N ARG A 534 3.76 -21.53 27.86
CA ARG A 534 3.38 -22.35 26.71
C ARG A 534 3.17 -21.52 25.45
N LEU A 535 2.48 -20.38 25.55
CA LEU A 535 2.29 -19.46 24.43
C LEU A 535 3.62 -18.86 23.98
N ALA A 536 4.49 -18.46 24.91
CA ALA A 536 5.83 -17.98 24.59
C ALA A 536 6.69 -19.06 23.92
N ALA A 537 6.61 -20.32 24.38
CA ALA A 537 7.34 -21.44 23.78
C ALA A 537 6.82 -21.80 22.38
N ALA A 538 5.53 -21.55 22.11
CA ALA A 538 4.91 -21.76 20.80
C ALA A 538 5.14 -20.59 19.82
N ASN A 539 6.04 -19.64 20.16
CA ASN A 539 6.22 -18.36 19.46
C ASN A 539 4.89 -17.65 19.21
N PHE A 540 3.95 -17.78 20.14
CA PHE A 540 2.63 -17.16 20.07
C PHE A 540 1.78 -17.54 18.86
N SER A 541 2.16 -18.56 18.08
CA SER A 541 1.33 -19.02 16.97
C SER A 541 0.17 -19.89 17.47
N ALA A 542 -1.05 -19.49 17.12
CA ALA A 542 -2.26 -20.26 17.34
C ALA A 542 -2.16 -21.71 16.83
N VAL A 543 -1.46 -21.89 15.72
CA VAL A 543 -1.26 -23.16 14.99
C VAL A 543 -0.70 -24.27 15.88
N ASN A 544 0.15 -23.90 16.85
CA ASN A 544 0.82 -24.85 17.74
C ASN A 544 0.13 -25.02 19.09
N THR A 545 -1.00 -24.35 19.31
CA THR A 545 -1.72 -24.49 20.57
C THR A 545 -2.46 -25.82 20.59
N LEU A 546 -2.26 -26.62 21.65
CA LEU A 546 -2.97 -27.88 21.89
C LEU A 546 -4.43 -27.65 22.34
N PHE A 547 -4.93 -26.43 22.24
CA PHE A 547 -6.22 -26.05 22.78
C PHE A 547 -7.28 -26.07 21.69
N ALA A 548 -8.42 -26.71 21.97
CA ALA A 548 -9.55 -26.70 21.07
C ALA A 548 -10.27 -25.33 21.17
N PRO A 549 -10.51 -24.64 20.05
CA PRO A 549 -11.33 -23.43 20.06
C PRO A 549 -12.77 -23.81 20.45
N ILE A 550 -13.36 -23.05 21.37
CA ILE A 550 -14.72 -23.27 21.85
C ILE A 550 -15.66 -22.20 21.28
N TYR A 551 -15.23 -20.95 21.31
CA TYR A 551 -15.94 -19.83 20.70
C TYR A 551 -15.00 -19.02 19.83
N VAL A 552 -15.56 -18.44 18.77
CA VAL A 552 -14.83 -17.63 17.80
C VAL A 552 -15.65 -16.37 17.54
N SER A 553 -15.02 -15.20 17.47
CA SER A 553 -15.69 -13.94 17.18
C SER A 553 -16.01 -13.78 15.69
N SER A 554 -16.74 -12.73 15.35
CA SER A 554 -16.79 -12.17 14.01
C SER A 554 -15.39 -11.76 13.54
N PRO A 555 -15.17 -11.63 12.22
CA PRO A 555 -13.94 -11.06 11.69
C PRO A 555 -13.65 -9.67 12.26
N VAL A 556 -12.37 -9.41 12.47
CA VAL A 556 -11.75 -8.15 12.87
C VAL A 556 -10.77 -7.81 11.75
N ASP A 557 -11.31 -7.19 10.71
CA ASP A 557 -10.59 -6.91 9.48
C ASP A 557 -9.77 -5.62 9.63
N VAL A 558 -8.49 -5.66 9.27
CA VAL A 558 -7.56 -4.53 9.49
C VAL A 558 -8.08 -3.27 8.81
N GLY A 559 -8.05 -2.15 9.54
CA GLY A 559 -8.53 -0.84 9.05
C GLY A 559 -10.05 -0.68 9.02
N THR A 560 -10.83 -1.68 9.44
CA THR A 560 -12.27 -1.53 9.63
C THR A 560 -12.58 -0.99 11.04
N PRO A 561 -13.79 -0.45 11.30
CA PRO A 561 -14.18 -0.03 12.65
C PRO A 561 -14.18 -1.16 13.69
N SER A 562 -14.19 -2.43 13.24
CA SER A 562 -14.08 -3.59 14.13
C SER A 562 -12.65 -3.88 14.56
N ASP A 563 -11.66 -3.29 13.90
CA ASP A 563 -10.22 -3.45 14.19
C ASP A 563 -9.87 -2.77 15.51
N GLY A 564 -10.14 -3.46 16.61
CA GLY A 564 -9.87 -3.00 17.98
C GLY A 564 -8.77 -3.81 18.65
N PRO A 565 -8.08 -3.23 19.65
CA PRO A 565 -7.09 -3.95 20.46
C PRO A 565 -7.75 -4.91 21.46
N THR A 566 -9.07 -4.81 21.67
CA THR A 566 -9.84 -5.63 22.58
C THR A 566 -10.99 -6.35 21.86
N PRO A 567 -11.46 -7.48 22.41
CA PRO A 567 -12.65 -8.18 21.93
C PRO A 567 -13.94 -7.53 22.43
N ALA A 568 -13.96 -6.20 22.64
CA ALA A 568 -15.17 -5.48 23.03
C ALA A 568 -16.14 -5.44 21.84
N ASP A 569 -17.43 -5.68 22.11
CA ASP A 569 -18.52 -5.56 21.12
C ASP A 569 -18.44 -6.46 19.86
N VAL A 570 -17.48 -7.40 19.80
CA VAL A 570 -17.45 -8.39 18.72
C VAL A 570 -18.58 -9.42 18.89
N GLN A 571 -19.12 -9.87 17.76
CA GLN A 571 -20.19 -10.87 17.73
C GLN A 571 -19.58 -12.26 17.91
N TRP A 572 -20.06 -13.09 18.83
CA TRP A 572 -19.50 -14.42 19.07
C TRP A 572 -20.29 -15.54 18.40
N TYR A 573 -19.62 -16.65 18.14
CA TYR A 573 -20.16 -17.86 17.51
C TYR A 573 -19.58 -19.10 18.19
N LYS A 574 -20.32 -20.20 18.15
CA LYS A 574 -19.82 -21.50 18.61
C LYS A 574 -18.85 -22.07 17.58
N ALA A 575 -17.69 -22.54 18.05
CA ALA A 575 -16.78 -23.32 17.23
C ALA A 575 -17.36 -24.73 17.04
N THR A 576 -17.50 -25.15 15.79
CA THR A 576 -17.99 -26.48 15.44
C THR A 576 -16.89 -27.29 14.79
N ARG A 577 -16.63 -28.48 15.31
CA ARG A 577 -15.76 -29.43 14.64
C ARG A 577 -16.57 -30.10 13.53
N LYS A 578 -16.16 -29.96 12.27
CA LYS A 578 -16.81 -30.70 11.18
C LYS A 578 -16.47 -32.18 11.31
N SER A 579 -17.37 -32.94 11.95
CA SER A 579 -17.40 -34.40 11.87
C SER A 579 -17.92 -34.82 10.48
N ASN A 580 -17.16 -34.52 9.44
CA ASN A 580 -17.51 -34.87 8.05
C ASN A 580 -17.03 -36.27 7.65
N ARG A 581 -16.46 -37.05 8.59
CA ARG A 581 -16.30 -38.49 8.41
C ARG A 581 -17.40 -39.17 9.19
N ASN A 582 -18.16 -40.05 8.51
CA ASN A 582 -19.01 -41.03 9.18
C ASN A 582 -18.20 -41.61 10.36
N PRO A 583 -18.69 -41.55 11.60
CA PRO A 583 -17.97 -42.06 12.78
C PRO A 583 -17.76 -43.60 12.78
N ILE A 584 -17.91 -44.27 11.63
CA ILE A 584 -18.01 -45.72 11.49
C ILE A 584 -16.75 -46.36 10.88
N GLU A 585 -15.86 -45.60 10.23
CA GLU A 585 -14.49 -46.10 9.99
C GLU A 585 -13.63 -45.67 11.17
N THR A 586 -13.55 -46.56 12.15
CA THR A 586 -12.49 -46.61 13.17
C THR A 586 -11.15 -46.72 12.46
N ASP A 587 -10.67 -45.61 11.92
CA ASP A 587 -9.31 -45.48 11.43
C ASP A 587 -8.42 -45.26 12.67
N THR A 588 -8.22 -46.37 13.40
CA THR A 588 -7.19 -46.53 14.43
C THR A 588 -5.78 -46.56 13.83
N SER A 589 -5.64 -46.33 12.52
CA SER A 589 -4.39 -46.17 11.81
C SER A 589 -4.11 -44.69 11.54
N ALA A 590 -3.27 -44.10 12.38
CA ALA A 590 -2.51 -42.87 12.12
C ALA A 590 -3.40 -41.61 11.94
N GLU A 591 -3.39 -40.65 12.86
CA GLU A 591 -2.29 -39.68 12.92
C GLU A 591 -1.40 -39.75 11.68
N LEU A 592 -1.99 -39.49 10.51
CA LEU A 592 -1.29 -39.31 9.25
C LEU A 592 -0.45 -38.03 9.42
N LEU A 593 0.69 -38.19 10.09
CA LEU A 593 1.91 -37.45 9.81
C LEU A 593 2.13 -37.64 8.32
N VAL A 594 1.58 -36.75 7.51
CA VAL A 594 2.10 -36.53 6.17
C VAL A 594 3.48 -35.92 6.42
N ASP A 595 4.52 -36.72 6.30
CA ASP A 595 5.93 -36.32 6.39
C ASP A 595 6.42 -35.77 7.75
N GLY A 596 5.84 -36.21 8.87
CA GLY A 596 6.36 -35.87 10.20
C GLY A 596 5.93 -34.50 10.75
N VAL A 597 5.06 -33.77 10.05
CA VAL A 597 4.49 -32.50 10.53
C VAL A 597 3.11 -32.75 11.16
N PRO A 598 2.90 -32.41 12.45
CA PRO A 598 1.58 -32.49 13.07
C PRO A 598 0.60 -31.60 12.30
N ARG A 599 -0.52 -32.17 11.82
CA ARG A 599 -1.63 -31.32 11.34
C ARG A 599 -2.11 -30.48 12.52
N SER A 600 -2.12 -29.15 12.38
CA SER A 600 -2.74 -28.24 13.35
C SER A 600 -4.16 -28.73 13.64
N TYR A 601 -4.45 -29.01 14.91
CA TYR A 601 -5.76 -29.43 15.40
C TYR A 601 -6.85 -28.40 15.05
N VAL A 602 -6.47 -27.14 14.84
CA VAL A 602 -7.36 -26.01 14.61
C VAL A 602 -7.96 -26.02 13.20
N THR A 603 -7.27 -26.56 12.20
CA THR A 603 -7.79 -26.71 10.82
C THR A 603 -9.10 -27.52 10.73
N SER A 604 -9.46 -28.24 11.79
CA SER A 604 -10.70 -29.03 11.85
C SER A 604 -11.93 -28.27 12.40
N TRP A 605 -11.74 -27.03 12.85
CA TRP A 605 -12.79 -26.21 13.48
C TRP A 605 -13.31 -25.14 12.53
N TRP A 606 -14.62 -24.92 12.59
CA TRP A 606 -15.35 -23.99 11.73
C TRP A 606 -16.25 -23.11 12.58
N VAL A 607 -16.43 -21.87 12.14
CA VAL A 607 -17.41 -20.94 12.71
C VAL A 607 -18.78 -21.27 12.11
N ASP A 608 -19.79 -21.49 12.95
CA ASP A 608 -21.18 -21.53 12.49
C ASP A 608 -21.77 -20.12 12.48
N GLU A 609 -21.51 -19.39 11.40
CA GLU A 609 -21.96 -18.00 11.23
C GLU A 609 -23.49 -17.85 11.18
N ASN A 610 -24.24 -18.95 11.04
CA ASN A 610 -25.70 -18.93 11.05
C ASN A 610 -26.29 -18.90 12.47
N GLN A 611 -25.45 -19.11 13.50
CA GLN A 611 -25.87 -19.13 14.91
C GLN A 611 -25.02 -18.13 15.72
N PRO A 612 -25.22 -16.82 15.50
CA PRO A 612 -24.61 -15.81 16.37
C PRO A 612 -25.11 -15.98 17.81
N LEU A 613 -24.19 -15.90 18.77
CA LEU A 613 -24.48 -15.92 20.20
C LEU A 613 -24.75 -14.51 20.68
N ASP A 614 -25.79 -14.28 21.49
CA ASP A 614 -26.07 -12.93 22.00
C ASP A 614 -24.97 -12.41 22.95
N SER A 615 -24.13 -13.30 23.49
CA SER A 615 -23.00 -12.99 24.37
C SER A 615 -22.05 -11.93 23.81
N ARG A 616 -21.80 -10.87 24.59
CA ARG A 616 -20.82 -9.82 24.26
C ARG A 616 -19.94 -9.51 25.46
N PHE A 617 -18.67 -9.24 25.21
CA PHE A 617 -17.78 -8.69 26.22
C PHE A 617 -17.80 -7.16 26.18
N VAL A 618 -17.71 -6.57 27.36
CA VAL A 618 -17.48 -5.15 27.57
C VAL A 618 -16.21 -4.94 28.38
N CYS A 619 -15.59 -3.78 28.23
CA CYS A 619 -14.48 -3.41 29.09
C CYS A 619 -15.00 -3.11 30.50
N ALA A 620 -14.51 -3.83 31.50
CA ALA A 620 -14.95 -3.69 32.89
C ALA A 620 -14.49 -2.37 33.52
N ILE A 621 -13.43 -1.78 32.98
CA ILE A 621 -12.85 -0.52 33.47
C ILE A 621 -13.44 0.65 32.69
N CYS A 622 -14.14 1.54 33.38
CA CYS A 622 -14.69 2.75 32.79
C CYS A 622 -13.65 3.87 32.65
N ASN A 623 -13.84 4.70 31.62
CA ASN A 623 -13.14 5.97 31.45
C ASN A 623 -14.18 6.97 30.93
N SER A 624 -14.26 8.15 31.57
CA SER A 624 -15.21 9.21 31.20
C SER A 624 -15.17 9.64 29.72
N GLU A 625 -14.06 9.43 29.01
CA GLU A 625 -13.93 9.77 27.58
C GLU A 625 -14.16 8.57 26.65
N ALA A 626 -13.35 7.51 26.79
CA ALA A 626 -13.31 6.42 25.81
C ALA A 626 -14.29 5.27 26.10
N ASN A 627 -14.62 5.03 27.38
CA ASN A 627 -15.51 3.94 27.81
C ASN A 627 -16.43 4.41 28.95
N PRO A 628 -17.34 5.38 28.68
CA PRO A 628 -18.16 5.96 29.72
C PRO A 628 -19.20 4.95 30.23
N CYS A 629 -19.56 5.08 31.50
CA CYS A 629 -20.68 4.34 32.05
C CYS A 629 -21.97 4.66 31.28
N LYS A 630 -22.76 3.62 31.02
CA LYS A 630 -24.07 3.72 30.36
C LYS A 630 -25.14 4.11 31.39
N ASN A 631 -26.35 4.42 30.91
CA ASN A 631 -27.56 4.65 31.72
C ASN A 631 -27.35 5.60 32.92
N PHE A 632 -26.68 6.74 32.71
CA PHE A 632 -26.40 7.74 33.74
C PHE A 632 -25.54 7.25 34.92
N GLY A 633 -24.79 6.15 34.74
CA GLY A 633 -23.73 5.78 35.66
C GLY A 633 -22.63 6.85 35.69
N THR A 634 -21.98 7.01 36.84
CA THR A 634 -20.82 7.90 36.98
C THR A 634 -19.56 7.07 37.06
N CYS A 635 -18.59 7.31 36.18
CA CYS A 635 -17.29 6.65 36.25
C CYS A 635 -16.43 7.26 37.35
N ASN A 636 -15.86 6.43 38.22
CA ASN A 636 -14.80 6.87 39.11
C ASN A 636 -13.45 6.66 38.41
N ASP A 637 -12.90 7.70 37.79
CA ASP A 637 -11.65 7.62 37.01
C ASP A 637 -10.44 7.10 37.84
N ALA A 638 -10.48 7.18 39.17
CA ALA A 638 -9.40 6.67 40.03
C ALA A 638 -9.43 5.14 40.20
N THR A 639 -10.62 4.54 40.17
CA THR A 639 -10.78 3.08 40.30
C THR A 639 -11.17 2.41 38.98
N GLY A 640 -11.63 3.19 38.01
CA GLY A 640 -12.23 2.70 36.76
C GLY A 640 -13.53 1.93 36.98
N ILE A 641 -14.26 2.20 38.05
CA ILE A 641 -15.51 1.48 38.39
C ILE A 641 -16.70 2.42 38.20
N CYS A 642 -17.73 1.94 37.53
CA CYS A 642 -18.99 2.67 37.40
C CYS A 642 -19.82 2.59 38.68
N THR A 643 -20.33 3.75 39.13
CA THR A 643 -21.37 3.81 40.15
C THR A 643 -22.73 3.86 39.45
N CYS A 644 -23.43 2.72 39.44
CA CYS A 644 -24.76 2.58 38.83
C CYS A 644 -25.86 3.00 39.80
N ARG A 645 -26.98 3.53 39.28
CA ARG A 645 -28.12 3.94 40.12
C ARG A 645 -29.10 2.80 40.32
N LYS A 646 -29.73 2.35 39.24
CA LYS A 646 -30.73 1.25 39.22
C LYS A 646 -30.33 0.11 38.30
N GLU A 647 -29.32 0.35 37.48
CA GLU A 647 -28.77 -0.54 36.48
C GLU A 647 -27.64 -1.38 37.07
N VAL A 648 -27.32 -2.48 36.40
CA VAL A 648 -26.24 -3.41 36.74
C VAL A 648 -25.33 -3.66 35.54
N GLY A 649 -24.23 -4.34 35.81
CA GLY A 649 -23.14 -4.53 34.89
C GLY A 649 -21.98 -3.59 35.17
N ALA A 650 -20.80 -3.95 34.68
CA ALA A 650 -19.59 -3.16 34.94
C ALA A 650 -19.67 -1.75 34.39
N LEU A 651 -20.49 -1.54 33.35
CA LEU A 651 -20.74 -0.23 32.74
C LEU A 651 -22.18 0.25 32.96
N CYS A 652 -22.91 -0.30 33.92
CA CYS A 652 -24.33 0.01 34.15
C CYS A 652 -25.20 -0.23 32.91
N GLU A 653 -24.82 -1.21 32.06
CA GLU A 653 -25.41 -1.39 30.75
C GLU A 653 -26.79 -2.07 30.75
N TYR A 654 -27.20 -2.66 31.87
CA TYR A 654 -28.46 -3.38 31.98
C TYR A 654 -29.36 -2.81 33.06
N GLU A 655 -30.56 -2.35 32.68
CA GLU A 655 -31.60 -2.01 33.65
C GLU A 655 -32.25 -3.30 34.16
N MET A 656 -32.00 -3.66 35.42
CA MET A 656 -32.63 -4.84 36.01
C MET A 656 -34.14 -4.67 36.04
N LYS A 657 -34.87 -5.61 35.44
CA LYS A 657 -36.31 -5.73 35.65
C LYS A 657 -36.53 -6.75 36.75
N CYS A 658 -37.55 -6.52 37.57
CA CYS A 658 -37.86 -7.44 38.67
C CYS A 658 -38.14 -8.88 38.18
N THR A 659 -38.52 -9.07 36.91
CA THR A 659 -38.71 -10.40 36.29
C THR A 659 -37.41 -11.18 36.15
N ASP A 660 -36.28 -10.49 36.00
CA ASP A 660 -34.97 -11.11 35.75
C ASP A 660 -34.34 -11.66 37.04
N LEU A 661 -34.89 -11.26 38.19
CA LEU A 661 -34.47 -11.66 39.53
C LEU A 661 -35.19 -12.92 40.04
N VAL A 662 -36.25 -13.36 39.37
CA VAL A 662 -37.05 -14.52 39.81
C VAL A 662 -36.30 -15.82 39.48
N GLY A 663 -35.77 -16.49 40.51
CA GLY A 663 -35.10 -17.80 40.38
C GLY A 663 -33.58 -17.75 40.19
N THR A 664 -32.96 -16.57 40.28
CA THR A 664 -31.50 -16.40 40.30
C THR A 664 -31.01 -16.18 41.73
N ASP A 665 -29.76 -16.54 42.03
CA ASP A 665 -29.15 -16.28 43.35
C ASP A 665 -29.12 -14.77 43.68
N LEU A 666 -29.07 -13.91 42.64
CA LEU A 666 -29.17 -12.45 42.73
C LEU A 666 -30.53 -11.95 43.23
N GLY A 667 -31.60 -12.73 43.06
CA GLY A 667 -32.94 -12.40 43.56
C GLY A 667 -33.00 -12.27 45.09
N SER A 668 -32.04 -12.86 45.81
CA SER A 668 -31.94 -12.74 47.26
C SER A 668 -31.27 -11.43 47.73
N PHE A 669 -30.44 -10.81 46.89
CA PHE A 669 -29.70 -9.57 47.18
C PHE A 669 -30.37 -8.31 46.61
N TYR A 670 -31.02 -8.42 45.44
CA TYR A 670 -31.61 -7.28 44.72
C TYR A 670 -33.12 -7.42 44.46
N GLY A 671 -33.75 -8.50 44.90
CA GLY A 671 -35.19 -8.73 44.75
C GLY A 671 -36.05 -7.75 45.56
N CYS A 672 -37.35 -7.75 45.28
CA CYS A 672 -38.33 -6.97 46.03
C CYS A 672 -38.22 -7.28 47.54
N PRO A 673 -37.82 -6.31 48.38
CA PRO A 673 -37.65 -6.55 49.80
C PRO A 673 -39.00 -6.87 50.46
N GLY A 674 -38.98 -7.80 51.42
CA GLY A 674 -40.10 -8.10 52.33
C GLY A 674 -41.40 -8.53 51.64
N ASN A 675 -41.50 -9.81 51.25
CA ASN A 675 -42.70 -10.46 50.68
C ASN A 675 -43.33 -9.78 49.44
N ALA A 676 -42.76 -8.68 48.94
CA ALA A 676 -43.23 -8.03 47.74
C ALA A 676 -43.06 -8.98 46.53
N THR A 677 -44.10 -9.03 45.71
CA THR A 677 -44.15 -9.87 44.51
C THR A 677 -43.87 -9.03 43.28
N CYS A 678 -42.90 -9.46 42.48
CA CYS A 678 -42.64 -8.85 41.19
C CYS A 678 -43.89 -8.99 40.30
N ALA A 679 -44.51 -7.88 39.93
CA ALA A 679 -45.58 -7.88 38.95
C ALA A 679 -44.99 -8.03 37.53
N PRO A 680 -45.76 -8.55 36.54
CA PRO A 680 -45.32 -8.68 35.15
C PRO A 680 -44.87 -7.36 34.50
N SER A 681 -45.26 -6.22 35.07
CA SER A 681 -44.83 -4.88 34.67
C SER A 681 -43.40 -4.53 35.09
N GLY A 682 -42.70 -5.42 35.80
CA GLY A 682 -41.36 -5.17 36.34
C GLY A 682 -41.35 -4.29 37.59
N VAL A 683 -42.52 -4.05 38.19
CA VAL A 683 -42.69 -3.27 39.43
C VAL A 683 -42.94 -4.22 40.58
N CYS A 684 -42.23 -4.05 41.70
CA CYS A 684 -42.54 -4.76 42.93
C CYS A 684 -43.91 -4.33 43.45
N SER A 685 -44.80 -5.31 43.61
CA SER A 685 -46.15 -5.12 44.15
C SER A 685 -46.22 -5.70 45.57
N GLY A 686 -46.82 -4.95 46.50
CA GLY A 686 -46.85 -5.31 47.92
C GLY A 686 -45.58 -4.94 48.68
N CYS A 687 -45.01 -3.76 48.40
CA CYS A 687 -43.92 -3.21 49.20
C CYS A 687 -44.31 -3.16 50.70
N PRO A 688 -43.39 -3.47 51.63
CA PRO A 688 -43.60 -3.27 53.06
C PRO A 688 -44.10 -1.86 53.36
N GLU A 689 -45.00 -1.71 54.33
CA GLU A 689 -45.49 -0.39 54.78
C GLU A 689 -44.32 0.56 55.04
N GLY A 690 -44.40 1.76 54.46
CA GLY A 690 -43.34 2.78 54.50
C GLY A 690 -42.33 2.70 53.36
N THR A 691 -42.41 1.76 52.42
CA THR A 691 -41.51 1.72 51.26
C THR A 691 -42.24 1.91 49.92
N THR A 692 -41.65 2.69 49.01
CA THR A 692 -42.17 3.03 47.67
C THR A 692 -41.08 2.88 46.60
N GLY A 693 -41.47 2.92 45.33
CA GLY A 693 -40.58 2.79 44.17
C GLY A 693 -40.67 1.43 43.46
N ASN A 694 -40.15 1.36 42.24
CA ASN A 694 -40.30 0.20 41.35
C ASN A 694 -39.69 -1.10 41.90
N THR A 695 -38.75 -1.00 42.85
CA THR A 695 -38.15 -2.13 43.57
C THR A 695 -38.36 -2.04 45.08
N CYS A 696 -39.33 -1.25 45.56
CA CYS A 696 -39.55 -0.93 46.98
C CYS A 696 -38.31 -0.34 47.69
N GLN A 697 -37.49 0.43 46.97
CA GLN A 697 -36.20 0.90 47.46
C GLN A 697 -36.23 2.21 48.26
N ALA A 698 -37.30 3.00 48.15
CA ALA A 698 -37.38 4.32 48.79
C ALA A 698 -38.23 4.24 50.06
N ASN A 699 -37.74 4.74 51.18
CA ASN A 699 -38.53 4.88 52.40
C ASN A 699 -39.38 6.17 52.29
N GLU A 700 -40.67 6.12 52.61
CA GLU A 700 -41.60 7.26 52.52
C GLU A 700 -41.18 8.43 53.44
N GLU A 701 -40.38 8.17 54.47
CA GLU A 701 -39.85 9.21 55.36
C GLU A 701 -38.65 9.99 54.77
N ASP A 702 -37.99 9.47 53.72
CA ASP A 702 -36.83 10.10 53.08
C ASP A 702 -37.20 10.96 51.85
N LEU A 703 -38.47 10.94 51.43
CA LEU A 703 -39.06 11.72 50.32
C LEU A 703 -39.88 12.90 50.87
#